data_AF-A0AAV1QD30-F1
#
_entry.id   AF-A0AAV1QD30-F1
#
_cell.length_a   1.000
_cell.length_b   1.000
_cell.length_c   1.000
_cell.angle_alpha   90.00
_cell.angle_beta   90.00
_cell.angle_gamma   90.00
#
_symmetry.space_group_name_H-M   'P 1'
#
loop_
_entity.id
_entity.type
_entity.pdbx_description
1 polymer ?
#
loop_
_entity_poly.entity_id
_entity_poly.type
_entity_poly.pdbx_seq_one_letter_code
_entity_poly.pdbx_strand_id
1 'polypeptide(L)'
;MDSDRKQTIQMAALGRPFSLGMLYDCRKDSLIPSMTLWDHDELLNHIGERSQCYNDFEIVTSESIEDKCSSLNVDASLKLSFFLGLFETNGSAKYLDDCKKSKHQARVTLKYEATTKFRELSMDHLGGGNIKYPDVFDKGIATHVVTAILYGAQAFFVFDREVSKDEDHQVVEGNLKFMVAWIPCIKAICSASMKLNDESTANVEKFSCKFHGDFFLDRNPVTYQDAVQVYQNLPKLLGANRENVVPMKVWLLPLTCLDSGVTQLVRQISAPFIRKVQTVIENLSELEMRCNDALKTTIVEQFPEIGKKLKTFKKLCFDFKDKFQKDFAEKLPLIRGGEEEEVLLDTFNMDKLMKWMDYAEKEIYTLQSFINMMKNIKIVPSENDLHKETLSAEHAVCLVFTPLGSAELYLTAVSNYLEETPKPDNPQEPHCHGVEKEQLDDPPDVSDAIRNKAKLSVFTPLGSAEPYLPALSNCQDETVKPVPPETEVLGAIRNKAKLFSDFAEANKENKNIKFLIVALPNKAQKGPSIYLYKDGFPVTEDFEPPSKPETVEERDITHNSVTLNIRPPRFGAKNITSYSVEYCVNGEDGWQNMMASTAQDVTDLRPETVPKAEEVSGLTPNTEYMFRCRAVTSAGVGPARNVHHSIKTLSCEEPQTEPPFKCDIPVKSKETITVHVCTKTCEFPQAAQSVLEDITELEMRCNNAMTTTIVQQFPQIGKKLKTFEELCSLFKLEFQLTLAKKLPSILEGGEEEVVLADILKKRHSSPFSSTNLNKWMDCKEKEICILKSFTKMLKNTKIVPSQSDLQEEILSSEHAVCFVFTSLGSDEPYLSALSNYLNQTLKPDDPEDPYSHHIEREQWYASLEVSDATMNKAKLFSDFAEANKDNKNVKFLTVGLTNETQQGSSIYVYKDILSVNENFEPPSKPETVTAGDVTHNSVTLKISPPIFGEENITCYSLEYCVSGEDEWQKTTTPKAEEVIVSGLTPNTEYMFRCRAVTSIGVGPAGVVSGPNKALPGSSPGKPQVETNTLKDKYKKDTNEKSSIQDLIKREEEEIVRLQDWIVSLMDQSAQCITHLQEIALKPNSLTTPEYSDKLIEVEKSEAKEGYQSQIQSLEAMKNRAKTISKEAK
;
A
#
# COMPACT_ATOMS: atom_id res chain seq x y z
N MET A 1 19.85 53.51 11.02
CA MET A 1 20.21 52.36 11.90
C MET A 1 19.42 51.10 11.53
N ASP A 2 18.09 51.14 11.38
CA ASP A 2 17.30 49.94 10.97
C ASP A 2 16.89 49.87 9.48
N SER A 3 17.25 50.85 8.66
CA SER A 3 17.02 50.83 7.20
C SER A 3 17.91 49.81 6.49
N ASP A 4 19.21 49.88 6.75
CA ASP A 4 20.23 49.36 5.83
C ASP A 4 20.49 47.85 6.03
N ARG A 5 20.07 47.31 7.19
CA ARG A 5 20.09 45.86 7.48
C ARG A 5 19.08 45.04 6.67
N LYS A 6 18.13 45.68 5.96
CA LYS A 6 17.06 44.98 5.22
C LYS A 6 17.48 44.36 3.89
N GLN A 7 18.74 44.52 3.46
CA GLN A 7 19.24 44.01 2.17
C GLN A 7 20.34 42.94 2.29
N THR A 8 20.84 42.62 3.49
CA THR A 8 21.87 41.58 3.67
C THR A 8 21.26 40.19 3.58
N ILE A 9 21.75 39.36 2.66
CA ILE A 9 21.33 37.96 2.51
C ILE A 9 22.13 37.09 3.50
N GLN A 10 21.45 36.20 4.24
CA GLN A 10 22.08 35.12 4.99
C GLN A 10 22.05 33.83 4.15
N MET A 11 23.09 32.99 4.26
CA MET A 11 23.20 31.76 3.46
C MET A 11 24.05 30.70 4.16
N ALA A 12 23.77 29.41 3.92
CA ALA A 12 24.63 28.29 4.33
C ALA A 12 25.93 28.19 3.49
N ALA A 13 27.05 27.92 4.16
CA ALA A 13 28.36 27.80 3.51
C ALA A 13 28.52 26.47 2.75
N LEU A 14 27.98 25.37 3.29
CA LEU A 14 27.99 24.02 2.70
C LEU A 14 29.40 23.49 2.33
N GLY A 15 30.39 23.77 3.18
CA GLY A 15 31.79 23.35 2.98
C GLY A 15 32.56 24.20 1.95
N ARG A 16 31.96 25.23 1.36
CA ARG A 16 32.62 26.14 0.42
C ARG A 16 33.57 27.10 1.16
N PRO A 17 34.76 27.43 0.61
CA PRO A 17 35.82 28.14 1.33
C PRO A 17 35.60 29.67 1.38
N PHE A 18 34.60 30.12 2.13
CA PHE A 18 34.32 31.54 2.35
C PHE A 18 35.36 32.22 3.27
N SER A 19 35.83 33.41 2.88
CA SER A 19 36.49 34.38 3.77
C SER A 19 35.82 35.75 3.70
N LEU A 20 36.07 36.61 4.71
CA LEU A 20 35.58 37.99 4.67
C LEU A 20 36.21 38.75 3.50
N GLY A 21 35.45 39.69 2.92
CA GLY A 21 35.87 40.50 1.77
C GLY A 21 35.87 39.76 0.43
N MET A 22 35.58 38.45 0.38
CA MET A 22 35.38 37.73 -0.88
C MET A 22 34.15 38.24 -1.61
N LEU A 23 34.24 38.21 -2.94
CA LEU A 23 33.14 38.50 -3.85
C LEU A 23 32.37 37.22 -4.21
N TYR A 24 31.07 37.37 -4.43
CA TYR A 24 30.14 36.27 -4.69
C TYR A 24 29.11 36.67 -5.75
N ASP A 25 28.71 35.72 -6.60
CA ASP A 25 27.63 35.92 -7.57
C ASP A 25 26.41 35.03 -7.26
N CYS A 26 25.39 35.61 -6.63
CA CYS A 26 24.10 34.98 -6.36
C CYS A 26 23.32 34.55 -7.61
N ARG A 27 23.72 34.94 -8.83
CA ARG A 27 23.14 34.39 -10.08
C ARG A 27 23.61 32.94 -10.30
N LYS A 28 24.91 32.68 -10.04
CA LYS A 28 25.61 31.41 -10.32
C LYS A 28 25.95 30.60 -9.06
N ASP A 29 25.72 31.18 -7.87
CA ASP A 29 26.16 30.69 -6.56
C ASP A 29 27.67 30.42 -6.44
N SER A 30 28.46 31.17 -7.21
CA SER A 30 29.92 31.02 -7.35
C SER A 30 30.72 32.03 -6.51
N LEU A 31 31.76 31.54 -5.84
CA LEU A 31 32.81 32.34 -5.18
C LEU A 31 33.80 32.93 -6.21
N ILE A 32 34.29 34.13 -5.95
CA ILE A 32 35.25 34.84 -6.81
C ILE A 32 36.50 35.16 -5.97
N PRO A 33 37.44 34.20 -5.84
CA PRO A 33 38.59 34.32 -4.92
C PRO A 33 39.75 35.17 -5.48
N SER A 34 39.74 35.47 -6.79
CA SER A 34 40.83 36.17 -7.47
C SER A 34 40.71 37.69 -7.49
N MET A 35 39.67 38.27 -6.89
CA MET A 35 39.41 39.72 -6.87
C MET A 35 38.81 40.15 -5.53
N THR A 36 39.26 41.30 -5.02
CA THR A 36 38.79 41.92 -3.77
C THR A 36 38.54 43.42 -3.98
N LEU A 37 37.75 44.04 -3.11
CA LEU A 37 37.52 45.50 -3.10
C LEU A 37 38.56 46.27 -2.27
N TRP A 38 39.29 45.56 -1.40
CA TRP A 38 40.25 46.09 -0.42
C TRP A 38 41.55 45.28 -0.42
N ASP A 39 42.62 45.86 0.12
CA ASP A 39 43.88 45.17 0.38
C ASP A 39 43.76 44.22 1.58
N HIS A 40 44.37 43.03 1.50
CA HIS A 40 44.19 41.99 2.50
C HIS A 40 44.65 42.43 3.92
N ASP A 41 45.81 43.09 4.01
CA ASP A 41 46.36 43.54 5.29
C ASP A 41 45.53 44.68 5.92
N GLU A 42 44.91 45.53 5.10
CA GLU A 42 44.04 46.60 5.60
C GLU A 42 42.71 46.03 6.10
N LEU A 43 42.08 45.13 5.32
CA LEU A 43 40.86 44.43 5.69
C LEU A 43 40.98 43.72 7.06
N LEU A 44 42.11 43.05 7.32
CA LEU A 44 42.37 42.32 8.57
C LEU A 44 42.29 43.22 9.82
N ASN A 45 42.65 44.50 9.71
CA ASN A 45 42.61 45.46 10.83
C ASN A 45 41.17 45.91 11.20
N HIS A 46 40.17 45.61 10.34
CA HIS A 46 38.77 46.02 10.52
C HIS A 46 37.81 44.85 10.78
N ILE A 47 38.34 43.66 11.10
CA ILE A 47 37.53 42.49 11.49
C ILE A 47 37.23 42.53 12.98
N GLY A 48 35.95 42.62 13.32
CA GLY A 48 35.45 42.27 14.65
C GLY A 48 35.30 40.75 14.78
N GLU A 49 35.79 40.16 15.87
CA GLU A 49 35.52 38.77 16.25
C GLU A 49 34.79 38.72 17.60
N ARG A 50 33.71 37.95 17.68
CA ARG A 50 33.01 37.61 18.92
C ARG A 50 32.91 36.10 19.07
N SER A 51 33.14 35.59 20.28
CA SER A 51 32.92 34.17 20.56
C SER A 51 31.42 33.87 20.56
N GLN A 52 31.03 32.80 19.87
CA GLN A 52 29.64 32.36 19.76
C GLN A 52 29.66 30.83 19.87
N CYS A 53 29.64 30.35 21.12
CA CYS A 53 29.80 28.94 21.45
C CYS A 53 28.43 28.27 21.71
N TYR A 54 28.02 27.38 20.81
CA TYR A 54 26.83 26.54 20.97
C TYR A 54 27.14 25.15 20.45
N ASN A 55 26.85 24.11 21.24
CA ASN A 55 27.05 22.70 20.88
C ASN A 55 25.72 21.95 21.08
N ASP A 56 25.29 21.18 20.10
CA ASP A 56 23.97 20.54 20.07
C ASP A 56 23.94 19.25 19.24
N PHE A 57 22.86 18.48 19.32
CA PHE A 57 22.63 17.29 18.51
C PHE A 57 21.15 17.12 18.12
N GLU A 58 20.92 16.49 16.98
CA GLU A 58 19.60 16.33 16.37
C GLU A 58 19.48 14.90 15.81
N ILE A 59 18.32 14.25 16.01
CA ILE A 59 18.08 12.87 15.56
C ILE A 59 17.06 12.91 14.42
N VAL A 60 17.57 12.86 13.20
CA VAL A 60 16.80 12.96 11.97
C VAL A 60 16.36 11.55 11.54
N THR A 61 15.05 11.34 11.40
CA THR A 61 14.48 10.08 10.89
C THR A 61 13.74 10.23 9.56
N SER A 62 13.46 11.45 9.13
CA SER A 62 12.99 11.70 7.77
C SER A 62 14.18 11.97 6.85
N GLU A 63 14.19 11.34 5.69
CA GLU A 63 15.28 11.42 4.71
C GLU A 63 14.83 12.13 3.42
N SER A 64 13.73 12.89 3.47
CA SER A 64 13.29 13.73 2.36
C SER A 64 14.33 14.82 2.06
N ILE A 65 14.33 15.32 0.83
CA ILE A 65 15.27 16.37 0.42
C ILE A 65 14.97 17.67 1.19
N GLU A 66 13.71 17.91 1.57
CA GLU A 66 13.28 19.03 2.42
C GLU A 66 13.92 18.98 3.82
N ASP A 67 13.88 17.82 4.47
CA ASP A 67 14.42 17.64 5.82
C ASP A 67 15.93 17.82 5.84
N LYS A 68 16.64 17.27 4.84
CA LYS A 68 18.10 17.44 4.73
C LYS A 68 18.52 18.88 4.46
N CYS A 69 17.78 19.59 3.61
CA CYS A 69 17.95 21.03 3.42
C CYS A 69 17.71 21.78 4.72
N SER A 70 16.68 21.41 5.48
CA SER A 70 16.30 22.05 6.76
C SER A 70 17.38 21.84 7.84
N SER A 71 17.83 20.60 8.08
CA SER A 71 18.90 20.32 9.06
C SER A 71 20.23 21.01 8.74
N LEU A 72 20.50 21.33 7.47
CA LEU A 72 21.66 22.11 7.02
C LEU A 72 21.40 23.62 6.82
N ASN A 73 20.18 24.10 7.08
CA ASN A 73 19.75 25.50 6.89
C ASN A 73 19.93 26.01 5.44
N VAL A 74 19.54 25.20 4.45
CA VAL A 74 19.66 25.53 3.03
C VAL A 74 18.42 26.32 2.56
N ASP A 75 18.58 27.62 2.39
CA ASP A 75 17.52 28.52 1.91
C ASP A 75 17.06 28.17 0.49
N ALA A 76 15.80 28.49 0.17
CA ALA A 76 15.12 28.04 -1.06
C ALA A 76 15.88 28.35 -2.38
N SER A 77 16.58 29.48 -2.48
CA SER A 77 17.41 29.82 -3.65
C SER A 77 18.64 28.92 -3.78
N LEU A 78 19.32 28.64 -2.67
CA LEU A 78 20.51 27.78 -2.62
C LEU A 78 20.11 26.31 -2.85
N LYS A 79 18.94 25.91 -2.35
CA LYS A 79 18.33 24.59 -2.53
C LYS A 79 18.12 24.23 -4.01
N LEU A 80 17.58 25.16 -4.80
CA LEU A 80 17.45 24.96 -6.26
C LEU A 80 18.83 24.81 -6.93
N SER A 81 19.82 25.59 -6.50
CA SER A 81 21.19 25.53 -7.07
C SER A 81 21.90 24.23 -6.72
N PHE A 82 21.64 23.67 -5.55
CA PHE A 82 22.04 22.31 -5.18
C PHE A 82 21.37 21.25 -6.07
N PHE A 83 20.05 21.36 -6.32
CA PHE A 83 19.33 20.41 -7.18
C PHE A 83 19.83 20.37 -8.62
N LEU A 84 20.42 21.47 -9.10
CA LEU A 84 21.00 21.59 -10.43
C LEU A 84 22.53 21.36 -10.47
N GLY A 85 23.15 21.06 -9.33
CA GLY A 85 24.59 20.78 -9.25
C GLY A 85 25.50 21.98 -9.49
N LEU A 86 25.03 23.21 -9.27
CA LEU A 86 25.82 24.44 -9.51
C LEU A 86 27.05 24.61 -8.60
N PHE A 87 27.12 23.86 -7.49
CA PHE A 87 28.28 23.82 -6.61
C PHE A 87 28.45 22.42 -5.99
N GLU A 88 29.70 22.00 -5.78
CA GLU A 88 30.00 20.76 -5.06
C GLU A 88 29.81 20.95 -3.55
N THR A 89 29.13 20.00 -2.91
CA THR A 89 29.02 19.90 -1.45
C THR A 89 30.35 19.42 -0.85
N ASN A 90 30.76 19.97 0.30
CA ASN A 90 31.97 19.50 1.00
C ASN A 90 31.81 19.41 2.51
N GLY A 91 32.70 18.63 3.14
CA GLY A 91 32.63 18.33 4.58
C GLY A 91 31.31 17.67 4.98
N SER A 92 30.63 18.27 5.96
CA SER A 92 29.31 17.85 6.45
C SER A 92 28.20 17.92 5.39
N ALA A 93 28.31 18.83 4.41
CA ALA A 93 27.27 19.04 3.40
C ALA A 93 27.06 17.85 2.46
N LYS A 94 28.02 16.91 2.36
CA LYS A 94 27.89 15.67 1.57
C LYS A 94 26.76 14.74 2.06
N TYR A 95 26.19 15.02 3.23
CA TYR A 95 24.95 14.39 3.70
C TYR A 95 23.75 14.65 2.77
N LEU A 96 23.72 15.78 2.04
CA LEU A 96 22.66 16.08 1.06
C LEU A 96 22.62 15.03 -0.07
N ASP A 97 23.77 14.48 -0.45
CA ASP A 97 23.95 13.54 -1.56
C ASP A 97 23.80 12.06 -1.16
N ASP A 98 23.75 11.74 0.14
CA ASP A 98 23.59 10.37 0.64
C ASP A 98 22.11 9.94 0.66
N CYS A 99 21.57 9.51 -0.48
CA CYS A 99 20.23 8.94 -0.57
C CYS A 99 20.15 7.51 0.03
N LYS A 100 18.95 7.09 0.49
CA LYS A 100 18.64 5.66 0.68
C LYS A 100 18.81 4.94 -0.66
N LYS A 101 19.29 3.68 -0.64
CA LYS A 101 19.52 2.89 -1.86
C LYS A 101 18.41 1.90 -2.19
N SER A 102 17.47 1.72 -1.27
CA SER A 102 16.45 0.66 -1.24
C SER A 102 15.30 1.15 -0.37
N LYS A 103 14.05 0.85 -0.75
CA LYS A 103 12.86 1.13 0.09
C LYS A 103 12.85 0.27 1.36
N HIS A 104 13.43 -0.93 1.30
CA HIS A 104 13.61 -1.84 2.44
C HIS A 104 14.79 -1.44 3.37
N GLN A 105 15.24 -0.18 3.31
CA GLN A 105 16.30 0.36 4.17
C GLN A 105 15.68 1.21 5.29
N ALA A 106 15.84 0.77 6.54
CA ALA A 106 15.62 1.60 7.72
C ALA A 106 16.86 2.48 7.94
N ARG A 107 16.65 3.77 8.23
CA ARG A 107 17.74 4.72 8.43
C ARG A 107 17.44 5.71 9.54
N VAL A 108 18.45 6.02 10.33
CA VAL A 108 18.42 7.13 11.29
C VAL A 108 19.74 7.89 11.20
N THR A 109 19.67 9.21 11.15
CA THR A 109 20.84 10.08 11.07
C THR A 109 20.99 10.87 12.37
N LEU A 110 22.12 10.71 13.07
CA LEU A 110 22.51 11.59 14.18
C LEU A 110 23.34 12.75 13.64
N LYS A 111 22.81 13.96 13.77
CA LYS A 111 23.53 15.21 13.51
C LYS A 111 24.17 15.72 14.80
N TYR A 112 25.41 16.20 14.69
CA TYR A 112 26.14 16.98 15.68
C TYR A 112 26.42 18.37 15.10
N GLU A 113 26.22 19.42 15.90
CA GLU A 113 26.49 20.80 15.50
C GLU A 113 27.27 21.56 16.59
N ALA A 114 28.37 22.23 16.21
CA ALA A 114 29.16 23.06 17.12
C ALA A 114 29.60 24.37 16.47
N THR A 115 29.05 25.49 16.95
CA THR A 115 29.51 26.84 16.59
C THR A 115 30.56 27.37 17.58
N THR A 116 31.40 28.29 17.12
CA THR A 116 32.61 28.69 17.86
C THR A 116 32.86 30.20 17.94
N LYS A 117 32.85 30.88 16.79
CA LYS A 117 33.18 32.31 16.66
C LYS A 117 32.46 32.91 15.47
N PHE A 118 32.10 34.18 15.58
CA PHE A 118 31.49 34.97 14.54
C PHE A 118 32.43 36.13 14.21
N ARG A 119 32.72 36.34 12.92
CA ARG A 119 33.56 37.43 12.41
C ARG A 119 32.76 38.35 11.50
N GLU A 120 32.93 39.65 11.64
CA GLU A 120 32.28 40.69 10.80
C GLU A 120 33.25 41.81 10.45
N LEU A 121 33.07 42.42 9.28
CA LEU A 121 33.75 43.67 8.90
C LEU A 121 33.06 44.86 9.59
N SER A 122 33.82 45.82 10.12
CA SER A 122 33.23 47.07 10.62
C SER A 122 32.54 47.85 9.48
N MET A 123 31.36 48.39 9.76
CA MET A 123 30.64 49.30 8.86
C MET A 123 31.49 50.52 8.46
N ASP A 124 32.42 50.96 9.30
CA ASP A 124 33.33 52.08 9.01
C ASP A 124 34.22 51.78 7.79
N HIS A 125 34.60 50.53 7.57
CA HIS A 125 35.45 50.09 6.46
C HIS A 125 34.64 49.84 5.16
N LEU A 126 33.33 49.65 5.27
CA LEU A 126 32.42 49.41 4.14
C LEU A 126 31.96 50.69 3.42
N GLY A 127 32.31 51.88 3.91
CA GLY A 127 31.99 53.14 3.23
C GLY A 127 32.76 53.31 1.90
N GLY A 128 32.08 53.77 0.85
CA GLY A 128 32.65 53.86 -0.52
C GLY A 128 33.94 54.66 -0.69
N GLY A 129 34.30 55.54 0.27
CA GLY A 129 35.58 56.23 0.30
C GLY A 129 36.80 55.38 0.70
N ASN A 130 36.58 54.15 1.18
CA ASN A 130 37.62 53.24 1.66
C ASN A 130 37.92 52.08 0.69
N ILE A 131 37.22 52.01 -0.45
CA ILE A 131 37.38 50.97 -1.47
C ILE A 131 38.65 51.26 -2.29
N LYS A 132 39.54 50.26 -2.42
CA LYS A 132 40.81 50.40 -3.18
C LYS A 132 40.65 50.09 -4.66
N TYR A 133 39.77 49.14 -4.98
CA TYR A 133 39.62 48.57 -6.32
C TYR A 133 38.19 48.77 -6.86
N PRO A 134 37.75 50.02 -7.12
CA PRO A 134 36.40 50.30 -7.63
C PRO A 134 36.16 49.68 -9.02
N ASP A 135 37.21 49.56 -9.86
CA ASP A 135 37.20 48.93 -11.19
C ASP A 135 36.68 47.47 -11.20
N VAL A 136 36.41 46.86 -10.04
CA VAL A 136 35.80 45.53 -9.93
C VAL A 136 34.27 45.60 -10.12
N PHE A 137 33.65 46.74 -9.80
CA PHE A 137 32.22 46.99 -10.02
C PHE A 137 31.86 46.97 -11.52
N ASP A 138 32.65 47.66 -12.36
CA ASP A 138 32.45 47.74 -13.82
C ASP A 138 32.52 46.38 -14.53
N LYS A 139 33.09 45.36 -13.89
CA LYS A 139 33.29 44.04 -14.49
C LYS A 139 32.03 43.17 -14.44
N GLY A 140 31.01 43.53 -13.65
CA GLY A 140 29.72 42.81 -13.59
C GLY A 140 29.79 41.35 -13.11
N ILE A 141 30.95 40.89 -12.65
CA ILE A 141 31.22 39.48 -12.30
C ILE A 141 30.61 39.05 -10.96
N ALA A 142 30.38 39.99 -10.05
CA ALA A 142 29.94 39.74 -8.67
C ALA A 142 28.71 40.59 -8.35
N THR A 143 27.75 40.01 -7.62
CA THR A 143 26.54 40.72 -7.13
C THR A 143 26.65 41.13 -5.67
N HIS A 144 27.44 40.40 -4.86
CA HIS A 144 27.55 40.58 -3.41
C HIS A 144 28.99 40.46 -2.89
N VAL A 145 29.23 40.93 -1.67
CA VAL A 145 30.48 40.74 -0.90
C VAL A 145 30.21 40.12 0.47
N VAL A 146 31.11 39.28 0.95
CA VAL A 146 31.00 38.58 2.25
C VAL A 146 31.39 39.52 3.39
N THR A 147 30.41 39.94 4.19
CA THR A 147 30.60 40.90 5.30
C THR A 147 30.63 40.29 6.69
N ALA A 148 30.03 39.10 6.89
CA ALA A 148 30.18 38.34 8.12
C ALA A 148 30.17 36.81 7.90
N ILE A 149 30.79 36.06 8.81
CA ILE A 149 30.86 34.59 8.79
C ILE A 149 30.76 34.04 10.22
N LEU A 150 29.88 33.05 10.41
CA LEU A 150 29.81 32.19 11.59
C LEU A 150 30.62 30.92 11.34
N TYR A 151 31.59 30.64 12.21
CA TYR A 151 32.48 29.48 12.12
C TYR A 151 32.11 28.39 13.12
N GLY A 152 32.29 27.14 12.71
CA GLY A 152 32.07 25.96 13.53
C GLY A 152 32.39 24.67 12.80
N ALA A 153 31.69 23.60 13.12
CA ALA A 153 31.74 22.32 12.43
C ALA A 153 30.45 21.52 12.69
N GLN A 154 29.99 20.77 11.68
CA GLN A 154 28.90 19.81 11.77
C GLN A 154 29.39 18.40 11.44
N ALA A 155 28.63 17.39 11.87
CA ALA A 155 28.83 15.99 11.48
C ALA A 155 27.51 15.23 11.46
N PHE A 156 27.35 14.34 10.49
CA PHE A 156 26.19 13.47 10.29
C PHE A 156 26.66 12.01 10.34
N PHE A 157 26.15 11.25 11.30
CA PHE A 157 26.33 9.81 11.42
C PHE A 157 25.06 9.14 10.88
N VAL A 158 25.13 8.66 9.65
CA VAL A 158 24.00 8.03 8.94
C VAL A 158 24.04 6.53 9.23
N PHE A 159 23.09 6.03 10.01
CA PHE A 159 22.98 4.61 10.34
C PHE A 159 21.99 3.92 9.40
N ASP A 160 22.48 2.95 8.63
CA ASP A 160 21.73 2.21 7.60
C ASP A 160 21.58 0.73 7.98
N ARG A 161 20.34 0.22 7.98
CA ARG A 161 19.99 -1.20 8.16
C ARG A 161 19.04 -1.68 7.07
N GLU A 162 19.28 -2.88 6.53
CA GLU A 162 18.30 -3.58 5.68
C GLU A 162 17.25 -4.29 6.55
N VAL A 163 15.99 -4.21 6.11
CA VAL A 163 14.82 -4.82 6.74
C VAL A 163 14.44 -6.06 5.93
N SER A 164 14.28 -7.21 6.60
CA SER A 164 13.86 -8.46 5.94
C SER A 164 12.34 -8.53 5.73
N LYS A 165 11.87 -9.42 4.86
CA LYS A 165 10.43 -9.55 4.55
C LYS A 165 9.56 -9.92 5.77
N ASP A 166 10.16 -10.51 6.80
CA ASP A 166 9.50 -10.95 8.04
C ASP A 166 9.60 -9.91 9.17
N GLU A 167 10.25 -8.76 8.93
CA GLU A 167 10.46 -7.68 9.92
C GLU A 167 9.64 -6.42 9.56
N ASP A 168 8.98 -5.83 10.55
CA ASP A 168 8.28 -4.56 10.39
C ASP A 168 9.28 -3.39 10.30
N HIS A 169 9.19 -2.59 9.23
CA HIS A 169 10.11 -1.49 8.97
C HIS A 169 10.05 -0.39 10.04
N GLN A 170 8.86 -0.03 10.54
CA GLN A 170 8.69 0.98 11.58
C GLN A 170 9.26 0.48 12.92
N VAL A 171 9.10 -0.81 13.22
CA VAL A 171 9.71 -1.42 14.42
C VAL A 171 11.25 -1.43 14.30
N VAL A 172 11.81 -1.72 13.13
CA VAL A 172 13.28 -1.67 12.93
C VAL A 172 13.81 -0.24 12.99
N GLU A 173 13.16 0.72 12.33
CA GLU A 173 13.59 2.13 12.32
C GLU A 173 13.40 2.80 13.69
N GLY A 174 12.33 2.46 14.43
CA GLY A 174 12.09 2.88 15.82
C GLY A 174 13.13 2.33 16.80
N ASN A 175 13.49 1.05 16.69
CA ASN A 175 14.58 0.46 17.48
C ASN A 175 15.94 1.11 17.16
N LEU A 176 16.21 1.39 15.88
CA LEU A 176 17.41 2.11 15.47
C LEU A 176 17.43 3.54 16.03
N LYS A 177 16.28 4.25 16.01
CA LYS A 177 16.13 5.59 16.58
C LYS A 177 16.42 5.61 18.07
N PHE A 178 15.90 4.62 18.82
CA PHE A 178 16.18 4.47 20.24
C PHE A 178 17.66 4.25 20.50
N MET A 179 18.33 3.32 19.80
CA MET A 179 19.77 3.09 19.97
C MET A 179 20.61 4.34 19.65
N VAL A 180 20.34 5.00 18.54
CA VAL A 180 21.07 6.22 18.12
C VAL A 180 20.90 7.36 19.13
N ALA A 181 19.74 7.46 19.79
CA ALA A 181 19.50 8.44 20.86
C ALA A 181 20.36 8.24 22.12
N TRP A 182 20.94 7.06 22.34
CA TRP A 182 21.86 6.83 23.45
C TRP A 182 23.29 7.31 23.17
N ILE A 183 23.71 7.51 21.92
CA ILE A 183 25.09 7.87 21.57
C ILE A 183 25.58 9.14 22.32
N PRO A 184 24.81 10.25 22.38
CA PRO A 184 25.22 11.44 23.13
C PRO A 184 25.24 11.25 24.66
N CYS A 185 24.50 10.27 25.17
CA CYS A 185 24.31 10.02 26.59
C CYS A 185 25.38 9.09 27.21
N ILE A 186 26.12 8.34 26.40
CA ILE A 186 27.16 7.42 26.88
C ILE A 186 28.37 8.21 27.39
N LYS A 187 28.51 8.30 28.71
CA LYS A 187 29.70 8.86 29.38
C LYS A 187 30.86 7.87 29.33
N ALA A 188 32.07 8.37 29.06
CA ALA A 188 33.29 7.58 28.82
C ALA A 188 33.88 6.83 30.04
N ILE A 189 33.08 6.55 31.09
CA ILE A 189 33.49 5.82 32.30
C ILE A 189 32.37 4.85 32.74
N CYS A 190 32.04 3.85 31.91
CA CYS A 190 31.17 2.74 32.34
C CYS A 190 31.28 1.46 31.49
N SER A 191 32.50 1.05 31.08
CA SER A 191 32.76 -0.18 30.29
C SER A 191 32.52 -1.50 31.04
N ALA A 192 31.76 -1.48 32.14
CA ALA A 192 31.58 -2.61 33.06
C ALA A 192 30.12 -2.85 33.52
N SER A 193 29.15 -2.01 33.12
CA SER A 193 27.76 -2.14 33.60
C SER A 193 26.67 -1.75 32.60
N MET A 194 26.96 -1.70 31.29
CA MET A 194 25.90 -1.72 30.28
C MET A 194 25.69 -3.15 29.78
N LYS A 195 24.90 -3.93 30.54
CA LYS A 195 24.17 -5.04 29.94
C LYS A 195 23.08 -4.45 29.06
N LEU A 196 23.38 -4.32 27.76
CA LEU A 196 22.35 -4.44 26.74
C LEU A 196 21.66 -5.80 26.95
N ASN A 197 20.35 -5.88 26.73
CA ASN A 197 19.68 -7.19 26.69
C ASN A 197 20.27 -7.99 25.52
N ASP A 198 20.30 -9.32 25.62
CA ASP A 198 20.94 -10.17 24.60
C ASP A 198 20.33 -9.94 23.21
N GLU A 199 19.01 -9.71 23.16
CA GLU A 199 18.22 -9.30 22.00
C GLU A 199 18.61 -7.92 21.42
N SER A 200 18.95 -6.95 22.27
CA SER A 200 19.44 -5.64 21.82
C SER A 200 20.85 -5.76 21.22
N THR A 201 21.70 -6.62 21.80
CA THR A 201 23.10 -6.80 21.37
C THR A 201 23.17 -7.40 19.96
N ALA A 202 22.32 -8.39 19.66
CA ALA A 202 22.20 -9.02 18.34
C ALA A 202 21.67 -8.07 17.23
N ASN A 203 21.19 -6.87 17.57
CA ASN A 203 20.80 -5.84 16.61
C ASN A 203 21.94 -4.84 16.30
N VAL A 204 22.95 -4.71 17.17
CA VAL A 204 24.08 -3.77 16.97
C VAL A 204 25.01 -4.23 15.83
N GLU A 205 25.11 -5.53 15.59
CA GLU A 205 25.93 -6.09 14.50
C GLU A 205 25.25 -6.04 13.12
N LYS A 206 23.99 -5.60 13.04
CA LYS A 206 23.16 -5.63 11.81
C LYS A 206 23.07 -4.31 11.05
N PHE A 207 23.72 -3.24 11.51
CA PHE A 207 23.65 -1.93 10.86
C PHE A 207 25.01 -1.30 10.60
N SER A 208 25.08 -0.50 9.54
CA SER A 208 26.29 0.20 9.08
C SER A 208 26.22 1.68 9.41
N CYS A 209 27.36 2.31 9.69
CA CYS A 209 27.48 3.75 9.84
C CYS A 209 28.18 4.36 8.61
N LYS A 210 27.72 5.52 8.15
CA LYS A 210 28.46 6.44 7.28
C LYS A 210 28.65 7.77 8.01
N PHE A 211 29.74 8.46 7.71
CA PHE A 211 30.09 9.75 8.35
C PHE A 211 30.35 10.82 7.29
N HIS A 212 29.61 11.93 7.40
CA HIS A 212 29.81 13.16 6.62
C HIS A 212 30.03 14.29 7.61
N GLY A 213 31.19 14.94 7.63
CA GLY A 213 31.49 15.95 8.65
C GLY A 213 32.69 16.81 8.33
N ASP A 214 32.78 17.94 9.03
CA ASP A 214 33.83 18.95 8.84
C ASP A 214 35.11 18.64 9.65
N PHE A 215 35.25 17.40 10.10
CA PHE A 215 36.31 16.93 10.99
C PHE A 215 37.27 16.00 10.26
N PHE A 216 38.57 16.26 10.37
CA PHE A 216 39.60 15.31 9.95
C PHE A 216 39.65 14.13 10.92
N LEU A 217 39.39 12.93 10.41
CA LEU A 217 39.47 11.66 11.14
C LEU A 217 40.50 10.74 10.45
N ASP A 218 41.31 10.02 11.23
CA ASP A 218 42.22 8.99 10.69
C ASP A 218 41.47 7.84 10.01
N ARG A 219 40.24 7.58 10.47
CA ARG A 219 39.32 6.58 9.92
C ARG A 219 37.87 7.00 10.23
N ASN A 220 37.00 6.95 9.22
CA ASN A 220 35.56 7.18 9.42
C ASN A 220 34.91 5.99 10.16
N PRO A 221 33.94 6.25 11.06
CA PRO A 221 33.23 5.20 11.78
C PRO A 221 32.36 4.37 10.83
N VAL A 222 32.37 3.04 11.02
CA VAL A 222 31.55 2.10 10.22
C VAL A 222 30.65 1.22 11.08
N THR A 223 30.98 1.05 12.36
CA THR A 223 30.15 0.40 13.39
C THR A 223 29.55 1.41 14.37
N TYR A 224 28.59 0.97 15.18
CA TYR A 224 28.04 1.75 16.30
C TYR A 224 29.13 2.17 17.31
N GLN A 225 30.04 1.25 17.66
CA GLN A 225 31.11 1.48 18.62
C GLN A 225 32.12 2.51 18.09
N ASP A 226 32.48 2.45 16.81
CA ASP A 226 33.29 3.50 16.18
C ASP A 226 32.58 4.86 16.27
N ALA A 227 31.26 4.90 15.98
CA ALA A 227 30.49 6.13 15.98
C ALA A 227 30.41 6.77 17.38
N VAL A 228 30.20 5.97 18.43
CA VAL A 228 30.26 6.43 19.84
C VAL A 228 31.64 6.98 20.17
N GLN A 229 32.72 6.30 19.78
CA GLN A 229 34.09 6.75 20.03
C GLN A 229 34.41 8.05 19.28
N VAL A 230 33.97 8.20 18.03
CA VAL A 230 34.16 9.43 17.24
C VAL A 230 33.34 10.57 17.84
N TYR A 231 32.06 10.35 18.16
CA TYR A 231 31.17 11.34 18.76
C TYR A 231 31.74 11.92 20.08
N GLN A 232 32.25 11.05 20.97
CA GLN A 232 32.91 11.46 22.22
C GLN A 232 34.21 12.27 22.03
N ASN A 233 34.76 12.29 20.81
CA ASN A 233 35.98 13.03 20.47
C ASN A 233 35.73 14.28 19.61
N LEU A 234 34.59 14.43 18.93
CA LEU A 234 34.27 15.64 18.14
C LEU A 234 34.51 16.97 18.89
N PRO A 235 34.10 17.14 20.18
CA PRO A 235 34.34 18.39 20.90
C PRO A 235 35.83 18.71 21.14
N LYS A 236 36.71 17.70 21.06
CA LYS A 236 38.17 17.84 21.21
C LYS A 236 38.84 18.16 19.88
N LEU A 237 38.30 17.62 18.78
CA LEU A 237 38.86 17.77 17.43
C LEU A 237 38.75 19.21 16.88
N LEU A 238 37.85 20.03 17.43
CA LEU A 238 37.81 21.49 17.21
C LEU A 238 39.14 22.20 17.58
N GLY A 239 40.00 21.57 18.37
CA GLY A 239 41.29 22.10 18.82
C GLY A 239 41.18 23.00 20.04
N ALA A 240 42.28 23.12 20.81
CA ALA A 240 42.30 23.80 22.11
C ALA A 240 41.82 25.27 22.05
N ASN A 241 42.12 25.96 20.94
CA ASN A 241 41.75 27.35 20.68
C ASN A 241 40.56 27.50 19.72
N ARG A 242 39.85 26.42 19.36
CA ARG A 242 38.84 26.40 18.28
C ARG A 242 39.39 26.89 16.93
N GLU A 243 40.54 26.35 16.56
CA GLU A 243 41.26 26.63 15.31
C GLU A 243 40.78 25.76 14.15
N ASN A 244 40.38 24.50 14.42
CA ASN A 244 39.89 23.56 13.41
C ASN A 244 38.40 23.78 13.15
N VAL A 245 38.05 24.88 12.49
CA VAL A 245 36.65 25.30 12.24
C VAL A 245 36.46 25.84 10.83
N VAL A 246 35.34 25.47 10.20
CA VAL A 246 34.94 25.89 8.86
C VAL A 246 33.87 27.00 8.91
N PRO A 247 33.69 27.79 7.84
CA PRO A 247 32.48 28.59 7.67
C PRO A 247 31.24 27.70 7.69
N MET A 248 30.22 28.07 8.48
CA MET A 248 28.92 27.39 8.50
C MET A 248 27.81 28.23 7.88
N LYS A 249 27.72 29.51 8.29
CA LYS A 249 26.74 30.48 7.77
C LYS A 249 27.47 31.78 7.41
N VAL A 250 27.05 32.42 6.34
CA VAL A 250 27.65 33.65 5.81
C VAL A 250 26.60 34.72 5.58
N TRP A 251 27.03 35.99 5.65
CA TRP A 251 26.22 37.16 5.37
C TRP A 251 26.81 37.90 4.18
N LEU A 252 25.97 38.13 3.18
CA LEU A 252 26.29 38.72 1.88
C LEU A 252 25.61 40.08 1.75
N LEU A 253 26.40 41.14 1.59
CA LEU A 253 25.91 42.49 1.31
C LEU A 253 25.90 42.72 -0.21
N PRO A 254 24.79 43.20 -0.82
CA PRO A 254 24.77 43.57 -2.23
C PRO A 254 25.79 44.66 -2.55
N LEU A 255 26.46 44.57 -3.69
CA LEU A 255 27.42 45.62 -4.12
C LEU A 255 26.73 46.96 -4.39
N THR A 256 25.43 46.94 -4.70
CA THR A 256 24.57 48.12 -4.85
C THR A 256 24.44 48.96 -3.58
N CYS A 257 24.80 48.41 -2.41
CA CYS A 257 24.86 49.13 -1.14
C CYS A 257 26.18 49.90 -0.96
N LEU A 258 27.21 49.58 -1.75
CA LEU A 258 28.55 50.17 -1.67
C LEU A 258 28.77 51.26 -2.73
N ASP A 259 28.23 51.04 -3.94
CA ASP A 259 28.21 52.02 -5.03
C ASP A 259 26.83 51.99 -5.72
N SER A 260 26.18 53.15 -5.81
CA SER A 260 24.87 53.32 -6.44
C SER A 260 24.91 53.33 -7.98
N GLY A 261 26.09 53.37 -8.59
CA GLY A 261 26.28 53.10 -10.02
C GLY A 261 26.12 51.62 -10.37
N VAL A 262 26.28 50.71 -9.40
CA VAL A 262 26.10 49.27 -9.63
C VAL A 262 24.63 48.94 -9.77
N THR A 263 24.21 48.57 -10.97
CA THR A 263 22.88 48.04 -11.26
C THR A 263 22.98 46.58 -11.66
N GLN A 264 22.65 45.68 -10.72
CA GLN A 264 22.59 44.24 -10.98
C GLN A 264 21.29 43.68 -10.39
N LEU A 265 20.46 43.10 -11.26
CA LEU A 265 19.22 42.45 -10.85
C LEU A 265 19.52 41.02 -10.39
N VAL A 266 18.95 40.63 -9.25
CA VAL A 266 18.88 39.24 -8.78
C VAL A 266 17.44 38.95 -8.42
N ARG A 267 16.69 38.33 -9.34
CA ARG A 267 15.32 37.87 -9.09
C ARG A 267 15.35 36.70 -8.11
N GLN A 268 14.41 36.70 -7.15
CA GLN A 268 14.10 35.50 -6.37
C GLN A 268 13.24 34.57 -7.21
N ILE A 269 13.54 33.26 -7.16
CA ILE A 269 12.78 32.24 -7.89
C ILE A 269 11.53 31.85 -7.09
N SER A 270 10.41 31.62 -7.77
CA SER A 270 9.13 31.31 -7.12
C SER A 270 9.15 29.95 -6.39
N ALA A 271 8.54 29.91 -5.21
CA ALA A 271 8.40 28.67 -4.42
C ALA A 271 7.60 27.55 -5.15
N PRO A 272 6.61 27.84 -6.01
CA PRO A 272 6.02 26.83 -6.90
C PRO A 272 7.01 26.23 -7.89
N PHE A 273 7.87 27.03 -8.53
CA PHE A 273 8.88 26.52 -9.47
C PHE A 273 9.91 25.62 -8.76
N ILE A 274 10.43 26.07 -7.61
CA ILE A 274 11.39 25.29 -6.80
C ILE A 274 10.80 23.92 -6.41
N ARG A 275 9.53 23.87 -6.00
CA ARG A 275 8.84 22.62 -5.67
C ARG A 275 8.64 21.71 -6.89
N LYS A 276 8.31 22.24 -8.07
CA LYS A 276 8.24 21.43 -9.31
C LYS A 276 9.57 20.76 -9.62
N VAL A 277 10.69 21.49 -9.53
CA VAL A 277 12.04 20.92 -9.75
C VAL A 277 12.38 19.88 -8.68
N GLN A 278 12.05 20.14 -7.41
CA GLN A 278 12.22 19.17 -6.32
C GLN A 278 11.51 17.84 -6.61
N THR A 279 10.23 17.89 -6.96
CA THR A 279 9.42 16.70 -7.25
C THR A 279 9.97 15.87 -8.41
N VAL A 280 10.55 16.49 -9.45
CA VAL A 280 11.23 15.76 -10.54
C VAL A 280 12.46 15.00 -10.02
N ILE A 281 13.31 15.65 -9.22
CA ILE A 281 14.51 15.03 -8.63
C ILE A 281 14.16 13.93 -7.62
N GLU A 282 13.12 14.13 -6.81
CA GLU A 282 12.60 13.12 -5.86
C GLU A 282 12.04 11.90 -6.60
N ASN A 283 11.18 12.10 -7.62
CA ASN A 283 10.62 11.01 -8.44
C ASN A 283 11.71 10.20 -9.18
N LEU A 284 12.75 10.86 -9.71
CA LEU A 284 13.89 10.18 -10.33
C LEU A 284 14.70 9.36 -9.33
N SER A 285 14.81 9.84 -8.09
CA SER A 285 15.50 9.14 -7.01
C SER A 285 14.68 7.97 -6.45
N GLU A 286 13.35 8.07 -6.44
CA GLU A 286 12.46 6.93 -6.20
C GLU A 286 12.59 5.86 -7.29
N LEU A 287 12.59 6.26 -8.57
CA LEU A 287 12.80 5.33 -9.69
C LEU A 287 14.13 4.58 -9.56
N GLU A 288 15.22 5.25 -9.14
CA GLU A 288 16.48 4.56 -8.87
C GLU A 288 16.36 3.54 -7.72
N MET A 289 15.71 3.88 -6.61
CA MET A 289 15.48 2.92 -5.51
C MET A 289 14.66 1.72 -5.96
N ARG A 290 13.55 1.94 -6.69
CA ARG A 290 12.72 0.87 -7.28
C ARG A 290 13.54 -0.02 -8.22
N CYS A 291 14.40 0.56 -9.06
CA CYS A 291 15.33 -0.20 -9.89
C CYS A 291 16.30 -1.06 -9.07
N ASN A 292 16.89 -0.50 -8.00
CA ASN A 292 17.82 -1.23 -7.15
C ASN A 292 17.15 -2.42 -6.44
N ASP A 293 15.93 -2.22 -5.94
CA ASP A 293 15.15 -3.26 -5.25
C ASP A 293 14.70 -4.36 -6.22
N ALA A 294 14.21 -4.01 -7.41
CA ALA A 294 13.90 -4.96 -8.47
C ALA A 294 15.14 -5.77 -8.91
N LEU A 295 16.31 -5.10 -9.04
CA LEU A 295 17.59 -5.73 -9.39
C LEU A 295 18.15 -6.69 -8.32
N LYS A 296 17.68 -6.61 -7.06
CA LYS A 296 18.01 -7.55 -5.98
C LYS A 296 17.13 -8.81 -5.97
N THR A 297 16.09 -8.89 -6.80
CA THR A 297 15.17 -10.05 -6.78
C THR A 297 15.80 -11.30 -7.40
N THR A 298 15.55 -12.47 -6.80
CA THR A 298 16.06 -13.76 -7.28
C THR A 298 15.60 -14.09 -8.71
N ILE A 299 14.47 -13.56 -9.16
CA ILE A 299 14.03 -13.67 -10.57
C ILE A 299 14.99 -12.94 -11.50
N VAL A 300 15.49 -11.76 -11.13
CA VAL A 300 16.43 -11.01 -11.97
C VAL A 300 17.82 -11.69 -12.03
N GLU A 301 18.20 -12.44 -11.00
CA GLU A 301 19.38 -13.33 -11.04
C GLU A 301 19.16 -14.53 -11.97
N GLN A 302 17.96 -15.13 -11.95
CA GLN A 302 17.59 -16.29 -12.74
C GLN A 302 17.27 -15.97 -14.21
N PHE A 303 16.86 -14.75 -14.52
CA PHE A 303 16.41 -14.27 -15.85
C PHE A 303 17.23 -13.04 -16.29
N PRO A 304 18.48 -13.22 -16.78
CA PRO A 304 19.42 -12.13 -17.01
C PRO A 304 18.93 -11.01 -17.94
N GLU A 305 18.05 -11.32 -18.90
CA GLU A 305 17.48 -10.33 -19.83
C GLU A 305 16.62 -9.27 -19.12
N ILE A 306 15.91 -9.64 -18.05
CA ILE A 306 15.15 -8.68 -17.23
C ILE A 306 16.13 -7.76 -16.48
N GLY A 307 17.22 -8.34 -15.96
CA GLY A 307 18.32 -7.59 -15.36
C GLY A 307 19.01 -6.62 -16.34
N LYS A 308 19.11 -6.95 -17.63
CA LYS A 308 19.58 -6.02 -18.67
C LYS A 308 18.58 -4.88 -18.90
N LYS A 309 17.29 -5.16 -18.99
CA LYS A 309 16.23 -4.14 -19.17
C LYS A 309 16.22 -3.15 -18.00
N LEU A 310 16.22 -3.63 -16.76
CA LEU A 310 16.29 -2.79 -15.56
C LEU A 310 17.59 -1.96 -15.50
N LYS A 311 18.75 -2.53 -15.83
CA LYS A 311 20.03 -1.78 -15.88
C LYS A 311 20.01 -0.70 -16.97
N THR A 312 19.40 -0.98 -18.11
CA THR A 312 19.24 -0.02 -19.22
C THR A 312 18.31 1.12 -18.82
N PHE A 313 17.14 0.82 -18.25
CA PHE A 313 16.21 1.82 -17.73
C PHE A 313 16.85 2.67 -16.62
N LYS A 314 17.52 2.07 -15.65
CA LYS A 314 18.27 2.81 -14.62
C LYS A 314 19.31 3.76 -15.23
N LYS A 315 20.05 3.32 -16.25
CA LYS A 315 20.99 4.20 -16.97
C LYS A 315 20.26 5.37 -17.64
N LEU A 316 19.16 5.12 -18.36
CA LEU A 316 18.37 6.16 -19.02
C LEU A 316 17.79 7.18 -18.01
N CYS A 317 17.35 6.73 -16.82
CA CYS A 317 16.93 7.64 -15.74
C CYS A 317 18.08 8.50 -15.19
N PHE A 318 19.29 7.94 -15.09
CA PHE A 318 20.49 8.70 -14.70
C PHE A 318 20.91 9.71 -15.78
N ASP A 319 20.99 9.27 -17.04
CA ASP A 319 21.33 10.12 -18.19
C ASP A 319 20.29 11.26 -18.36
N PHE A 320 19.01 10.98 -18.13
CA PHE A 320 17.96 12.01 -18.11
C PHE A 320 18.13 12.99 -16.95
N LYS A 321 18.44 12.50 -15.74
CA LYS A 321 18.70 13.36 -14.56
C LYS A 321 19.87 14.30 -14.83
N ASP A 322 20.96 13.80 -15.41
CA ASP A 322 22.14 14.58 -15.80
C ASP A 322 21.82 15.63 -16.90
N LYS A 323 21.07 15.27 -17.94
CA LYS A 323 20.58 16.21 -18.98
C LYS A 323 19.71 17.31 -18.37
N PHE A 324 18.70 16.94 -17.58
CA PHE A 324 17.80 17.87 -16.89
C PHE A 324 18.54 18.83 -15.94
N GLN A 325 19.49 18.32 -15.15
CA GLN A 325 20.27 19.16 -14.24
C GLN A 325 21.12 20.18 -15.01
N LYS A 326 21.75 19.79 -16.13
CA LYS A 326 22.55 20.69 -16.98
C LYS A 326 21.71 21.74 -17.69
N ASP A 327 20.62 21.34 -18.36
CA ASP A 327 19.75 22.24 -19.13
C ASP A 327 19.21 23.38 -18.26
N PHE A 328 18.86 23.09 -17.00
CA PHE A 328 18.42 24.10 -16.03
C PHE A 328 19.58 24.83 -15.33
N ALA A 329 20.74 24.20 -15.13
CA ALA A 329 21.93 24.86 -14.57
C ALA A 329 22.43 26.01 -15.47
N GLU A 330 22.39 25.84 -16.79
CA GLU A 330 22.75 26.89 -17.75
C GLU A 330 21.74 28.05 -17.74
N LYS A 331 20.45 27.76 -17.55
CA LYS A 331 19.35 28.74 -17.56
C LYS A 331 19.16 29.51 -16.24
N LEU A 332 19.37 28.89 -15.08
CA LEU A 332 19.10 29.52 -13.78
C LEU A 332 19.81 30.89 -13.58
N PRO A 333 21.08 31.10 -14.00
CA PRO A 333 21.71 32.41 -13.95
C PRO A 333 21.01 33.48 -14.79
N LEU A 334 20.42 33.11 -15.94
CA LEU A 334 19.68 34.01 -16.84
C LEU A 334 18.33 34.39 -16.23
N ILE A 335 17.60 33.41 -15.67
CA ILE A 335 16.33 33.63 -14.95
C ILE A 335 16.55 34.56 -13.75
N ARG A 336 17.65 34.36 -12.99
CA ARG A 336 18.03 35.22 -11.85
C ARG A 336 18.49 36.62 -12.30
N GLY A 337 19.23 36.74 -13.40
CA GLY A 337 19.55 38.04 -14.02
C GLY A 337 18.31 38.76 -14.55
N GLY A 338 17.26 38.00 -14.87
CA GLY A 338 15.99 38.48 -15.41
C GLY A 338 15.93 38.52 -16.93
N GLU A 339 16.84 37.81 -17.59
CA GLU A 339 16.97 37.69 -19.04
C GLU A 339 16.05 36.60 -19.62
N GLU A 340 15.73 35.57 -18.82
CA GLU A 340 14.67 34.57 -19.10
C GLU A 340 13.54 34.62 -18.04
N GLU A 341 12.41 33.99 -18.35
CA GLU A 341 11.29 33.76 -17.42
C GLU A 341 11.36 32.36 -16.77
N GLU A 342 10.57 32.11 -15.72
CA GLU A 342 10.46 30.81 -15.02
C GLU A 342 9.70 29.74 -15.83
N VAL A 343 10.10 29.52 -17.08
CA VAL A 343 9.54 28.47 -17.94
C VAL A 343 10.19 27.14 -17.58
N LEU A 344 9.42 26.26 -16.94
CA LEU A 344 9.79 24.86 -16.87
C LEU A 344 9.58 24.26 -18.28
N LEU A 345 10.65 23.88 -18.97
CA LEU A 345 10.59 23.15 -20.24
C LEU A 345 9.62 21.96 -20.09
N ASP A 346 8.77 21.71 -21.10
CA ASP A 346 7.75 20.65 -21.11
C ASP A 346 8.37 19.31 -20.72
N THR A 347 8.25 18.97 -19.43
CA THR A 347 9.20 18.04 -18.82
C THR A 347 8.82 16.63 -19.20
N PHE A 348 9.82 15.85 -19.66
CA PHE A 348 9.65 14.47 -20.10
C PHE A 348 8.76 13.69 -19.11
N ASN A 349 7.62 13.21 -19.60
CA ASN A 349 6.47 12.91 -18.75
C ASN A 349 6.82 11.79 -17.73
N MET A 350 6.97 12.17 -16.47
CA MET A 350 7.39 11.29 -15.38
C MET A 350 6.42 10.14 -15.13
N ASP A 351 5.12 10.29 -15.42
CA ASP A 351 4.16 9.19 -15.34
C ASP A 351 4.54 8.05 -16.28
N LYS A 352 5.10 8.35 -17.47
CA LYS A 352 5.51 7.30 -18.42
C LYS A 352 6.66 6.47 -17.85
N LEU A 353 7.61 7.10 -17.16
CA LEU A 353 8.71 6.41 -16.47
C LEU A 353 8.21 5.60 -15.26
N MET A 354 7.34 6.18 -14.43
CA MET A 354 6.72 5.46 -13.30
C MET A 354 5.91 4.26 -13.79
N LYS A 355 5.04 4.45 -14.79
CA LYS A 355 4.24 3.37 -15.40
C LYS A 355 5.14 2.26 -15.98
N TRP A 356 6.24 2.60 -16.66
CA TRP A 356 7.20 1.58 -17.12
C TRP A 356 7.76 0.74 -15.96
N MET A 357 8.13 1.36 -14.84
CA MET A 357 8.60 0.66 -13.65
C MET A 357 7.49 -0.22 -13.04
N ASP A 358 6.25 0.26 -13.00
CA ASP A 358 5.08 -0.52 -12.54
C ASP A 358 4.88 -1.79 -13.40
N TYR A 359 5.04 -1.69 -14.73
CA TYR A 359 4.96 -2.85 -15.62
C TYR A 359 6.13 -3.83 -15.44
N ALA A 360 7.36 -3.32 -15.25
CA ALA A 360 8.54 -4.15 -15.02
C ALA A 360 8.47 -4.92 -13.69
N GLU A 361 8.05 -4.26 -12.61
CA GLU A 361 7.76 -4.92 -11.33
C GLU A 361 6.67 -5.98 -11.49
N LYS A 362 5.57 -5.65 -12.19
CA LYS A 362 4.49 -6.62 -12.45
C LYS A 362 4.95 -7.84 -13.26
N GLU A 363 5.85 -7.70 -14.23
CA GLU A 363 6.45 -8.85 -14.95
C GLU A 363 7.26 -9.72 -13.98
N ILE A 364 8.07 -9.13 -13.10
CA ILE A 364 8.88 -9.83 -12.09
C ILE A 364 8.01 -10.61 -11.09
N TYR A 365 6.99 -9.97 -10.50
CA TYR A 365 6.04 -10.64 -9.60
C TYR A 365 5.26 -11.77 -10.30
N THR A 366 4.90 -11.55 -11.57
CA THR A 366 4.22 -12.56 -12.40
C THR A 366 5.11 -13.77 -12.69
N LEU A 367 6.41 -13.58 -12.91
CA LEU A 367 7.35 -14.70 -13.08
C LEU A 367 7.65 -15.40 -11.74
N GLN A 368 7.76 -14.66 -10.64
CA GLN A 368 7.88 -15.20 -9.28
C GLN A 368 6.69 -16.10 -8.92
N SER A 369 5.46 -15.73 -9.32
CA SER A 369 4.27 -16.59 -9.22
C SER A 369 4.49 -17.97 -9.83
N PHE A 370 4.86 -18.01 -11.11
CA PHE A 370 4.94 -19.27 -11.84
C PHE A 370 6.09 -20.15 -11.34
N ILE A 371 7.22 -19.55 -10.94
CA ILE A 371 8.35 -20.28 -10.35
C ILE A 371 8.02 -20.80 -8.94
N ASN A 372 7.26 -20.04 -8.14
CA ASN A 372 6.77 -20.50 -6.83
C ASN A 372 5.78 -21.66 -6.93
N MET A 373 5.12 -21.85 -8.08
CA MET A 373 4.28 -23.02 -8.38
C MET A 373 5.13 -24.26 -8.74
N MET A 374 6.27 -24.07 -9.42
CA MET A 374 7.13 -25.12 -9.98
C MET A 374 8.34 -25.46 -9.10
N LYS A 375 8.12 -25.62 -7.78
CA LYS A 375 9.20 -25.85 -6.81
C LYS A 375 10.03 -27.09 -7.16
N ASN A 376 11.34 -27.01 -6.88
CA ASN A 376 12.35 -28.05 -7.13
C ASN A 376 12.71 -28.33 -8.61
N ILE A 377 12.09 -27.66 -9.59
CA ILE A 377 12.48 -27.77 -11.00
C ILE A 377 13.70 -26.87 -11.28
N LYS A 378 14.69 -27.35 -12.04
CA LYS A 378 15.91 -26.60 -12.34
C LYS A 378 15.65 -25.52 -13.39
N ILE A 379 15.86 -24.25 -13.01
CA ILE A 379 15.91 -23.12 -13.94
C ILE A 379 17.29 -23.07 -14.60
N VAL A 380 17.31 -22.77 -15.88
CA VAL A 380 18.48 -22.75 -16.75
C VAL A 380 18.57 -21.37 -17.44
N PRO A 381 19.62 -20.58 -17.19
CA PRO A 381 19.65 -19.16 -17.59
C PRO A 381 20.14 -18.92 -19.03
N SER A 382 20.57 -19.96 -19.76
CA SER A 382 21.06 -19.83 -21.14
C SER A 382 20.78 -21.07 -21.99
N GLU A 383 20.65 -20.86 -23.31
CA GLU A 383 20.49 -21.93 -24.30
C GLU A 383 21.69 -22.89 -24.33
N ASN A 384 22.91 -22.37 -24.09
CA ASN A 384 24.13 -23.18 -23.99
C ASN A 384 24.10 -24.12 -22.78
N ASP A 385 23.46 -23.72 -21.67
CA ASP A 385 23.30 -24.56 -20.49
C ASP A 385 22.12 -25.52 -20.64
N LEU A 386 21.08 -25.12 -21.37
CA LEU A 386 19.96 -25.99 -21.75
C LEU A 386 20.48 -27.21 -22.52
N HIS A 387 21.31 -26.99 -23.56
CA HIS A 387 21.86 -28.08 -24.36
C HIS A 387 22.74 -29.05 -23.56
N LYS A 388 23.50 -28.56 -22.57
CA LYS A 388 24.27 -29.42 -21.65
C LYS A 388 23.36 -30.30 -20.78
N GLU A 389 22.26 -29.75 -20.29
CA GLU A 389 21.31 -30.48 -19.45
C GLU A 389 20.49 -31.49 -20.27
N THR A 390 20.02 -31.15 -21.48
CA THR A 390 19.26 -32.07 -22.34
C THR A 390 20.10 -33.25 -22.85
N LEU A 391 21.41 -33.06 -23.05
CA LEU A 391 22.37 -34.14 -23.37
C LEU A 391 22.64 -35.11 -22.21
N SER A 392 22.15 -34.82 -21.00
CA SER A 392 22.45 -35.60 -19.78
C SER A 392 21.25 -36.40 -19.23
N ALA A 393 20.22 -36.58 -20.04
CA ALA A 393 19.07 -37.44 -19.78
C ALA A 393 18.57 -38.05 -21.11
N GLU A 394 17.88 -39.19 -21.03
CA GLU A 394 17.27 -39.83 -22.21
C GLU A 394 16.15 -38.95 -22.79
N HIS A 395 15.34 -38.35 -21.90
CA HIS A 395 14.32 -37.37 -22.24
C HIS A 395 14.47 -36.13 -21.36
N ALA A 396 14.22 -34.95 -21.91
CA ALA A 396 14.16 -33.71 -21.15
C ALA A 396 12.95 -32.87 -21.58
N VAL A 397 12.10 -32.55 -20.63
CA VAL A 397 10.90 -31.73 -20.83
C VAL A 397 11.19 -30.33 -20.31
N CYS A 398 11.08 -29.32 -21.17
CA CYS A 398 11.57 -27.98 -20.89
C CYS A 398 10.43 -26.96 -21.04
N LEU A 399 10.04 -26.28 -19.96
CA LEU A 399 9.13 -25.16 -20.05
C LEU A 399 9.90 -23.91 -20.50
N VAL A 400 9.62 -23.46 -21.71
CA VAL A 400 10.23 -22.29 -22.34
C VAL A 400 9.35 -21.08 -22.12
N PHE A 401 9.91 -20.03 -21.52
CA PHE A 401 9.29 -18.70 -21.43
C PHE A 401 9.87 -17.77 -22.50
N THR A 402 9.02 -17.24 -23.38
CA THR A 402 9.36 -16.07 -24.20
C THR A 402 9.04 -14.80 -23.41
N PRO A 403 10.00 -13.88 -23.16
CA PRO A 403 9.71 -12.60 -22.51
C PRO A 403 8.69 -11.76 -23.29
N LEU A 404 7.91 -10.94 -22.60
CA LEU A 404 6.87 -10.12 -23.23
C LEU A 404 7.50 -8.88 -23.87
N GLY A 405 7.72 -8.95 -25.19
CA GLY A 405 8.53 -7.98 -25.96
C GLY A 405 8.00 -6.55 -26.09
N SER A 406 7.00 -6.11 -25.33
CA SER A 406 6.45 -4.74 -25.43
C SER A 406 7.36 -3.67 -24.77
N ALA A 407 8.16 -4.04 -23.77
CA ALA A 407 8.94 -3.08 -22.99
C ALA A 407 10.13 -2.44 -23.74
N GLU A 408 10.64 -3.06 -24.80
CA GLU A 408 11.87 -2.64 -25.51
C GLU A 408 11.66 -1.44 -26.43
N LEU A 409 10.47 -1.31 -27.04
CA LEU A 409 10.11 -0.14 -27.85
C LEU A 409 10.11 1.15 -27.01
N TYR A 410 9.64 1.08 -25.76
CA TYR A 410 9.65 2.22 -24.86
C TYR A 410 11.08 2.65 -24.48
N LEU A 411 11.95 1.70 -24.09
CA LEU A 411 13.35 2.01 -23.77
C LEU A 411 14.10 2.62 -24.97
N THR A 412 13.80 2.14 -26.19
CA THR A 412 14.35 2.70 -27.43
C THR A 412 13.88 4.14 -27.64
N ALA A 413 12.59 4.43 -27.45
CA ALA A 413 12.05 5.79 -27.56
C ALA A 413 12.64 6.76 -26.52
N VAL A 414 12.91 6.29 -25.29
CA VAL A 414 13.62 7.07 -24.26
C VAL A 414 15.07 7.36 -24.69
N SER A 415 15.80 6.37 -25.24
CA SER A 415 17.17 6.58 -25.73
C SER A 415 17.22 7.63 -26.84
N ASN A 416 16.33 7.53 -27.83
CA ASN A 416 16.24 8.48 -28.94
C ASN A 416 16.02 9.93 -28.44
N TYR A 417 15.12 10.14 -27.49
CA TYR A 417 14.86 11.47 -26.88
C TYR A 417 16.08 12.04 -26.12
N LEU A 418 16.91 11.18 -25.53
CA LEU A 418 18.16 11.61 -24.89
C LEU A 418 19.25 11.96 -25.91
N GLU A 419 19.38 11.14 -26.96
CA GLU A 419 20.33 11.30 -28.06
C GLU A 419 20.01 12.50 -28.98
N GLU A 420 18.75 12.91 -29.08
CA GLU A 420 18.34 14.15 -29.74
C GLU A 420 18.95 15.37 -29.04
N THR A 421 19.97 15.91 -29.72
CA THR A 421 20.67 17.16 -29.44
C THR A 421 20.95 17.86 -30.78
N PRO A 422 20.78 19.19 -30.87
CA PRO A 422 20.95 19.90 -32.14
C PRO A 422 22.42 19.94 -32.54
N LYS A 423 22.78 19.21 -33.62
CA LYS A 423 24.07 19.39 -34.28
C LYS A 423 24.07 20.74 -35.01
N PRO A 424 25.16 21.53 -34.93
CA PRO A 424 25.24 22.78 -35.67
C PRO A 424 25.25 22.51 -37.18
N ASP A 425 24.54 23.34 -37.95
CA ASP A 425 24.41 23.21 -39.39
C ASP A 425 25.76 23.18 -40.12
N ASN A 426 25.90 22.26 -41.07
CA ASN A 426 26.94 22.33 -42.10
C ASN A 426 26.39 21.81 -43.45
N PRO A 427 26.15 22.69 -44.44
CA PRO A 427 25.29 22.35 -45.57
C PRO A 427 26.04 21.69 -46.74
N GLN A 428 25.96 20.36 -46.84
CA GLN A 428 26.28 19.63 -48.07
C GLN A 428 25.30 18.47 -48.32
N GLU A 429 24.50 18.58 -49.39
CA GLU A 429 23.94 17.40 -50.07
C GLU A 429 25.09 16.56 -50.66
N PRO A 430 24.85 15.26 -50.91
CA PRO A 430 24.68 14.92 -52.33
C PRO A 430 23.63 13.83 -52.64
N HIS A 431 22.73 14.19 -53.55
CA HIS A 431 22.18 13.38 -54.65
C HIS A 431 21.68 11.94 -54.40
N CYS A 432 20.36 11.77 -54.55
CA CYS A 432 19.78 10.49 -54.96
C CYS A 432 20.00 10.21 -56.46
N HIS A 433 20.40 8.99 -56.79
CA HIS A 433 20.07 8.27 -58.03
C HIS A 433 19.50 6.90 -57.58
N GLY A 434 18.51 6.27 -58.22
CA GLY A 434 17.82 6.56 -59.48
C GLY A 434 17.45 5.22 -60.16
N VAL A 435 16.47 5.19 -61.06
CA VAL A 435 15.90 3.99 -61.72
C VAL A 435 15.01 3.16 -60.75
N GLU A 436 13.69 3.37 -60.69
CA GLU A 436 12.61 2.94 -61.64
C GLU A 436 12.16 1.47 -61.41
N LYS A 437 10.88 1.21 -61.02
CA LYS A 437 9.64 1.04 -61.85
C LYS A 437 9.63 -0.31 -62.61
N GLU A 438 8.52 -1.00 -62.95
CA GLU A 438 7.05 -0.89 -62.76
C GLU A 438 6.44 -2.29 -63.10
N GLN A 439 5.13 -2.62 -63.03
CA GLN A 439 3.86 -1.92 -62.75
C GLN A 439 2.89 -2.91 -62.05
N LEU A 440 1.68 -2.53 -61.60
CA LEU A 440 0.35 -2.76 -62.25
C LEU A 440 -0.63 -3.21 -61.12
N ASP A 441 -1.94 -3.00 -61.09
CA ASP A 441 -2.95 -2.30 -61.93
C ASP A 441 -3.88 -1.46 -61.01
N ASP A 442 -4.89 -0.74 -61.54
CA ASP A 442 -5.64 0.29 -60.78
C ASP A 442 -7.22 0.23 -60.91
N PRO A 443 -8.03 1.29 -61.15
CA PRO A 443 -9.22 1.66 -60.32
C PRO A 443 -10.59 1.45 -61.06
N PRO A 444 -11.80 1.97 -60.64
CA PRO A 444 -12.16 2.89 -59.54
C PRO A 444 -13.52 2.60 -58.78
N ASP A 445 -14.01 3.62 -58.05
CA ASP A 445 -15.44 4.00 -57.84
C ASP A 445 -16.29 3.28 -56.74
N VAL A 446 -17.33 3.87 -56.10
CA VAL A 446 -18.18 5.07 -56.36
C VAL A 446 -18.42 5.94 -55.07
N SER A 447 -18.92 7.18 -55.28
CA SER A 447 -19.39 8.26 -54.36
C SER A 447 -20.44 7.88 -53.27
N ASP A 448 -20.95 8.73 -52.35
CA ASP A 448 -21.29 10.18 -52.29
C ASP A 448 -21.37 10.69 -50.82
N ALA A 449 -21.55 11.97 -50.43
CA ALA A 449 -21.14 13.31 -50.94
C ALA A 449 -21.76 14.43 -50.04
N ILE A 450 -21.43 15.73 -50.29
CA ILE A 450 -22.28 16.93 -50.02
C ILE A 450 -22.67 17.16 -48.52
N ARG A 451 -22.09 18.09 -47.75
CA ARG A 451 -22.30 19.58 -47.67
C ARG A 451 -21.67 20.08 -46.33
N ASN A 452 -21.34 21.35 -46.05
CA ASN A 452 -21.42 22.64 -46.75
C ASN A 452 -20.40 23.65 -46.14
N LYS A 453 -19.99 24.66 -46.94
CA LYS A 453 -19.70 26.10 -46.64
C LYS A 453 -19.44 26.61 -45.18
N ALA A 454 -18.64 27.65 -44.94
CA ALA A 454 -17.66 28.41 -45.76
C ALA A 454 -16.94 29.52 -44.95
N LYS A 455 -15.72 29.91 -45.41
CA LYS A 455 -15.15 31.28 -45.66
C LYS A 455 -15.55 32.48 -44.74
N LEU A 456 -14.68 33.47 -44.47
CA LEU A 456 -13.57 34.04 -45.26
C LEU A 456 -12.49 34.74 -44.37
N SER A 457 -11.42 35.23 -45.00
CA SER A 457 -10.29 36.08 -44.53
C SER A 457 -10.68 37.43 -43.87
N VAL A 458 -9.78 38.28 -43.31
CA VAL A 458 -8.69 39.05 -44.00
C VAL A 458 -7.58 39.57 -43.05
N PHE A 459 -6.42 39.91 -43.67
CA PHE A 459 -5.34 40.84 -43.28
C PHE A 459 -4.13 40.38 -42.44
N THR A 460 -2.97 40.48 -43.09
CA THR A 460 -1.61 40.78 -42.58
C THR A 460 -1.17 42.11 -43.26
N PRO A 461 -0.17 42.90 -42.77
CA PRO A 461 1.25 42.49 -42.87
C PRO A 461 2.26 43.08 -41.83
N LEU A 462 3.50 42.57 -41.88
CA LEU A 462 4.80 43.20 -41.49
C LEU A 462 5.06 43.55 -40.00
N GLY A 463 6.18 43.05 -39.44
CA GLY A 463 6.61 43.44 -38.08
C GLY A 463 8.07 43.16 -37.68
N SER A 464 8.46 41.90 -37.48
CA SER A 464 9.81 41.48 -37.06
C SER A 464 9.97 39.96 -37.19
N ALA A 465 11.19 39.43 -37.03
CA ALA A 465 11.48 38.00 -37.23
C ALA A 465 11.97 37.33 -35.93
N GLU A 466 11.30 36.25 -35.53
CA GLU A 466 11.77 35.29 -34.55
C GLU A 466 12.09 33.96 -35.27
N PRO A 467 13.17 33.25 -34.90
CA PRO A 467 13.45 31.92 -35.44
C PRO A 467 12.55 30.88 -34.77
N TYR A 468 11.50 30.45 -35.49
CA TYR A 468 10.63 29.36 -35.03
C TYR A 468 11.41 28.05 -34.85
N LEU A 469 11.52 27.60 -33.60
CA LEU A 469 11.77 26.19 -33.29
C LEU A 469 10.54 25.35 -33.70
N PRO A 470 10.71 24.21 -34.39
CA PRO A 470 9.61 23.29 -34.67
C PRO A 470 9.03 22.72 -33.37
N ALA A 471 7.70 22.67 -33.26
CA ALA A 471 7.03 22.24 -32.04
C ALA A 471 7.07 20.72 -31.84
N LEU A 472 7.62 20.28 -30.70
CA LEU A 472 7.53 18.88 -30.23
C LEU A 472 6.20 18.56 -29.49
N SER A 473 5.22 19.46 -29.55
CA SER A 473 3.84 19.22 -29.07
C SER A 473 3.13 18.06 -29.78
N ASN A 474 3.66 17.60 -30.92
CA ASN A 474 3.06 16.55 -31.74
C ASN A 474 3.47 15.12 -31.36
N CYS A 475 4.23 14.91 -30.29
CA CYS A 475 4.41 13.57 -29.68
C CYS A 475 3.18 13.10 -28.87
N GLN A 476 1.97 13.38 -29.38
CA GLN A 476 0.70 12.81 -28.95
C GLN A 476 0.45 11.42 -29.58
N ASP A 477 1.51 10.70 -29.94
CA ASP A 477 1.39 9.37 -30.54
C ASP A 477 0.97 8.35 -29.47
N GLU A 478 -0.29 7.94 -29.51
CA GLU A 478 -0.87 6.98 -28.56
C GLU A 478 -0.33 5.55 -28.75
N THR A 479 0.40 5.26 -29.82
CA THR A 479 0.78 3.90 -30.22
C THR A 479 1.83 3.24 -29.33
N VAL A 480 2.61 3.99 -28.54
CA VAL A 480 3.67 3.45 -27.65
C VAL A 480 3.30 3.59 -26.17
N LYS A 481 2.09 3.14 -25.82
CA LYS A 481 1.74 2.78 -24.43
C LYS A 481 2.37 1.41 -24.12
N PRO A 482 3.01 1.18 -22.96
CA PRO A 482 3.47 -0.17 -22.60
C PRO A 482 2.25 -1.03 -22.29
N VAL A 483 1.79 -1.80 -23.27
CA VAL A 483 0.61 -2.66 -23.11
C VAL A 483 0.97 -3.83 -22.19
N PRO A 484 0.25 -4.03 -21.06
CA PRO A 484 0.44 -5.20 -20.21
C PRO A 484 0.02 -6.47 -20.97
N PRO A 485 0.55 -7.66 -20.62
CA PRO A 485 0.05 -8.91 -21.18
C PRO A 485 -1.46 -9.03 -20.96
N GLU A 486 -2.17 -9.36 -22.03
CA GLU A 486 -3.60 -9.64 -22.00
C GLU A 486 -3.89 -10.74 -20.98
N THR A 487 -5.01 -10.63 -20.26
CA THR A 487 -5.39 -11.58 -19.19
C THR A 487 -5.49 -13.02 -19.67
N GLU A 488 -5.87 -13.22 -20.94
CA GLU A 488 -5.88 -14.53 -21.61
C GLU A 488 -4.47 -15.13 -21.72
N VAL A 489 -3.45 -14.33 -22.04
CA VAL A 489 -2.05 -14.78 -22.12
C VAL A 489 -1.55 -15.19 -20.74
N LEU A 490 -1.87 -14.45 -19.68
CA LEU A 490 -1.54 -14.83 -18.29
C LEU A 490 -2.25 -16.11 -17.85
N GLY A 491 -3.50 -16.32 -18.25
CA GLY A 491 -4.23 -17.58 -18.03
C GLY A 491 -3.61 -18.75 -18.77
N ALA A 492 -3.24 -18.57 -20.04
CA ALA A 492 -2.55 -19.57 -20.85
C ALA A 492 -1.17 -19.94 -20.26
N ILE A 493 -0.42 -18.95 -19.74
CA ILE A 493 0.84 -19.20 -19.04
C ILE A 493 0.61 -20.09 -17.83
N ARG A 494 -0.34 -19.76 -16.94
CA ARG A 494 -0.61 -20.59 -15.75
C ARG A 494 -1.01 -22.01 -16.12
N ASN A 495 -1.88 -22.18 -17.10
CA ASN A 495 -2.38 -23.50 -17.49
C ASN A 495 -1.25 -24.39 -18.01
N LYS A 496 -0.34 -23.88 -18.86
CA LYS A 496 0.85 -24.63 -19.30
C LYS A 496 1.84 -24.89 -18.15
N ALA A 497 2.11 -23.91 -17.29
CA ALA A 497 2.99 -24.08 -16.13
C ALA A 497 2.48 -25.14 -15.14
N LYS A 498 1.16 -25.17 -14.90
CA LYS A 498 0.52 -26.18 -14.04
C LYS A 498 0.55 -27.58 -14.65
N LEU A 499 0.22 -27.72 -15.94
CA LEU A 499 0.34 -29.01 -16.66
C LEU A 499 1.77 -29.55 -16.64
N PHE A 500 2.76 -28.66 -16.79
CA PHE A 500 4.18 -29.00 -16.68
C PHE A 500 4.56 -29.44 -15.24
N SER A 501 4.11 -28.72 -14.21
CA SER A 501 4.39 -29.04 -12.81
C SER A 501 3.73 -30.36 -12.35
N ASP A 502 2.47 -30.58 -12.70
CA ASP A 502 1.72 -31.81 -12.37
C ASP A 502 2.40 -33.04 -13.02
N PHE A 503 2.92 -32.89 -14.25
CA PHE A 503 3.65 -33.94 -14.96
C PHE A 503 5.08 -34.15 -14.44
N ALA A 504 5.76 -33.09 -13.99
CA ALA A 504 7.07 -33.20 -13.33
C ALA A 504 6.98 -33.97 -12.01
N GLU A 505 6.00 -33.63 -11.16
CA GLU A 505 5.75 -34.32 -9.89
C GLU A 505 5.36 -35.80 -10.10
N ALA A 506 4.55 -36.09 -11.14
CA ALA A 506 4.17 -37.46 -11.51
C ALA A 506 5.36 -38.34 -11.95
N ASN A 507 6.47 -37.75 -12.38
CA ASN A 507 7.68 -38.43 -12.87
C ASN A 507 8.91 -38.22 -11.98
N LYS A 508 8.78 -37.62 -10.78
CA LYS A 508 9.91 -37.22 -9.91
C LYS A 508 10.90 -38.33 -9.53
N GLU A 509 10.47 -39.60 -9.57
CA GLU A 509 11.29 -40.78 -9.27
C GLU A 509 12.00 -41.35 -10.51
N ASN A 510 11.60 -40.94 -11.72
CA ASN A 510 12.13 -41.42 -12.98
C ASN A 510 13.41 -40.65 -13.39
N LYS A 511 14.56 -41.27 -13.14
CA LYS A 511 15.89 -40.69 -13.41
C LYS A 511 16.22 -40.52 -14.90
N ASN A 512 15.43 -41.10 -15.82
CA ASN A 512 15.64 -40.94 -17.27
C ASN A 512 15.01 -39.65 -17.82
N ILE A 513 14.15 -38.97 -17.06
CA ILE A 513 13.48 -37.73 -17.47
C ILE A 513 14.03 -36.55 -16.67
N LYS A 514 14.45 -35.48 -17.34
CA LYS A 514 14.75 -34.18 -16.70
C LYS A 514 13.63 -33.17 -16.94
N PHE A 515 13.33 -32.38 -15.92
CA PHE A 515 12.44 -31.22 -16.00
C PHE A 515 13.26 -29.95 -15.84
N LEU A 516 13.14 -29.04 -16.81
CA LEU A 516 13.93 -27.81 -16.90
C LEU A 516 13.01 -26.61 -17.18
N ILE A 517 13.37 -25.43 -16.69
CA ILE A 517 12.73 -24.15 -17.02
C ILE A 517 13.78 -23.27 -17.69
N VAL A 518 13.44 -22.60 -18.80
CA VAL A 518 14.38 -21.74 -19.54
C VAL A 518 13.67 -20.51 -20.08
N ALA A 519 14.35 -19.37 -20.12
CA ALA A 519 13.93 -18.21 -20.90
C ALA A 519 14.70 -18.17 -22.23
N LEU A 520 13.98 -18.20 -23.34
CA LEU A 520 14.57 -18.03 -24.68
C LEU A 520 13.98 -16.77 -25.32
N PRO A 521 14.75 -15.68 -25.47
CA PRO A 521 14.33 -14.56 -26.27
C PRO A 521 14.27 -14.94 -27.75
N ASN A 522 13.42 -14.24 -28.51
CA ASN A 522 13.39 -14.27 -29.98
C ASN A 522 13.00 -15.63 -30.65
N LYS A 523 11.82 -16.15 -30.29
CA LYS A 523 11.06 -17.10 -31.13
C LYS A 523 9.70 -16.51 -31.50
N ALA A 524 9.15 -16.94 -32.63
CA ALA A 524 7.93 -16.38 -33.22
C ALA A 524 6.62 -16.75 -32.48
N GLN A 525 6.63 -17.78 -31.63
CA GLN A 525 5.51 -18.05 -30.71
C GLN A 525 5.48 -16.98 -29.61
N LYS A 526 4.30 -16.42 -29.35
CA LYS A 526 4.05 -15.58 -28.17
C LYS A 526 3.54 -16.45 -27.02
N GLY A 527 4.19 -16.35 -25.86
CA GLY A 527 3.82 -17.09 -24.66
C GLY A 527 4.64 -18.37 -24.48
N PRO A 528 4.39 -19.12 -23.40
CA PRO A 528 5.24 -20.23 -23.03
C PRO A 528 4.86 -21.48 -23.80
N SER A 529 5.84 -22.35 -24.03
CA SER A 529 5.63 -23.65 -24.67
C SER A 529 6.51 -24.70 -24.00
N ILE A 530 6.09 -25.96 -24.09
CA ILE A 530 6.77 -27.08 -23.44
C ILE A 530 7.48 -27.85 -24.54
N TYR A 531 8.80 -27.87 -24.50
CA TYR A 531 9.62 -28.56 -25.48
C TYR A 531 9.96 -29.95 -24.96
N LEU A 532 9.85 -30.95 -25.82
CA LEU A 532 10.34 -32.29 -25.55
C LEU A 532 11.66 -32.48 -26.29
N TYR A 533 12.73 -32.79 -25.56
CA TYR A 533 13.99 -33.27 -26.10
C TYR A 533 14.16 -34.77 -25.85
N LYS A 534 14.83 -35.46 -26.76
CA LYS A 534 15.30 -36.83 -26.60
C LYS A 534 16.78 -36.90 -26.99
N ASP A 535 17.61 -37.51 -26.15
CA ASP A 535 19.05 -37.67 -26.36
C ASP A 535 19.78 -36.35 -26.76
N GLY A 536 19.34 -35.23 -26.19
CA GLY A 536 19.82 -33.87 -26.49
C GLY A 536 19.17 -33.12 -27.67
N PHE A 537 18.39 -33.81 -28.53
CA PHE A 537 17.76 -33.23 -29.73
C PHE A 537 16.28 -32.88 -29.50
N PRO A 538 15.77 -31.76 -30.05
CA PRO A 538 14.36 -31.40 -29.93
C PRO A 538 13.47 -32.33 -30.77
N VAL A 539 12.44 -32.89 -30.15
CA VAL A 539 11.42 -33.78 -30.75
C VAL A 539 10.17 -32.99 -31.13
N THR A 540 9.74 -32.06 -30.26
CA THR A 540 8.64 -31.13 -30.54
C THR A 540 8.75 -29.88 -29.67
N GLU A 541 8.31 -28.75 -30.20
CA GLU A 541 8.24 -27.46 -29.51
C GLU A 541 6.85 -27.18 -28.89
N ASP A 542 5.84 -28.02 -29.19
CA ASP A 542 4.47 -27.93 -28.67
C ASP A 542 4.04 -29.25 -28.00
N PHE A 543 4.84 -29.73 -27.05
CA PHE A 543 4.43 -30.83 -26.17
C PHE A 543 3.29 -30.37 -25.26
N GLU A 544 2.33 -31.26 -25.01
CA GLU A 544 1.23 -31.03 -24.08
C GLU A 544 1.16 -32.23 -23.12
N PRO A 545 1.62 -32.07 -21.87
CA PRO A 545 1.47 -33.11 -20.87
C PRO A 545 -0.01 -33.49 -20.67
N PRO A 546 -0.34 -34.78 -20.52
CA PRO A 546 -1.71 -35.18 -20.20
C PRO A 546 -2.11 -34.65 -18.83
N SER A 547 -3.29 -34.05 -18.72
CA SER A 547 -3.88 -33.76 -17.41
C SER A 547 -4.30 -35.07 -16.71
N LYS A 548 -4.81 -34.98 -15.48
CA LYS A 548 -5.50 -36.12 -14.86
C LYS A 548 -6.72 -36.55 -15.73
N PRO A 549 -7.04 -37.86 -15.84
CA PRO A 549 -8.24 -38.34 -16.51
C PRO A 549 -9.53 -37.63 -16.03
N GLU A 550 -10.47 -37.37 -16.94
CA GLU A 550 -11.65 -36.54 -16.66
C GLU A 550 -12.60 -37.20 -15.67
N THR A 551 -12.88 -38.49 -15.85
CA THR A 551 -13.48 -39.36 -14.84
C THR A 551 -12.89 -40.77 -14.94
N VAL A 552 -12.91 -41.46 -13.80
CA VAL A 552 -12.62 -42.88 -13.68
C VAL A 552 -13.81 -43.44 -12.91
N GLU A 553 -14.68 -44.14 -13.62
CA GLU A 553 -15.96 -44.64 -13.12
C GLU A 553 -15.94 -46.16 -13.16
N GLU A 554 -16.26 -46.80 -12.05
CA GLU A 554 -16.58 -48.22 -12.04
C GLU A 554 -17.79 -48.51 -12.92
N ARG A 555 -17.60 -49.43 -13.86
CA ARG A 555 -18.59 -49.81 -14.88
C ARG A 555 -19.31 -51.10 -14.47
N ASP A 556 -18.52 -52.09 -14.09
CA ASP A 556 -18.97 -53.42 -13.71
C ASP A 556 -18.15 -53.83 -12.47
N ILE A 557 -18.80 -53.94 -11.32
CA ILE A 557 -18.24 -54.49 -10.07
C ILE A 557 -18.74 -55.94 -9.97
N THR A 558 -17.84 -56.90 -9.94
CA THR A 558 -18.18 -58.30 -9.64
C THR A 558 -17.78 -58.65 -8.20
N HIS A 559 -17.93 -59.92 -7.82
CA HIS A 559 -17.37 -60.41 -6.56
C HIS A 559 -15.82 -60.46 -6.54
N ASN A 560 -15.14 -60.41 -7.69
CA ASN A 560 -13.69 -60.68 -7.81
C ASN A 560 -12.93 -59.84 -8.87
N SER A 561 -13.61 -58.90 -9.54
CA SER A 561 -13.03 -57.94 -10.48
C SER A 561 -13.79 -56.61 -10.47
N VAL A 562 -13.10 -55.55 -10.88
CA VAL A 562 -13.65 -54.20 -11.06
C VAL A 562 -13.21 -53.70 -12.44
N THR A 563 -14.18 -53.43 -13.32
CA THR A 563 -13.91 -52.77 -14.60
C THR A 563 -14.04 -51.27 -14.45
N LEU A 564 -12.97 -50.52 -14.72
CA LEU A 564 -12.94 -49.07 -14.69
C LEU A 564 -13.08 -48.50 -16.11
N ASN A 565 -14.08 -47.65 -16.32
CA ASN A 565 -14.26 -46.84 -17.52
C ASN A 565 -13.50 -45.52 -17.36
N ILE A 566 -12.58 -45.23 -18.27
CA ILE A 566 -11.62 -44.12 -18.17
C ILE A 566 -11.95 -43.08 -19.25
N ARG A 567 -12.44 -41.90 -18.86
CA ARG A 567 -12.57 -40.78 -19.80
C ARG A 567 -11.20 -40.11 -20.00
N PRO A 568 -10.72 -39.94 -21.25
CA PRO A 568 -9.44 -39.30 -21.53
C PRO A 568 -9.30 -37.91 -20.88
N PRO A 569 -8.07 -37.48 -20.55
CA PRO A 569 -7.83 -36.17 -19.96
C PRO A 569 -8.11 -35.04 -20.95
N ARG A 570 -8.63 -33.92 -20.43
CA ARG A 570 -9.03 -32.73 -21.21
C ARG A 570 -7.88 -32.08 -21.99
N PHE A 571 -6.65 -32.23 -21.50
CA PHE A 571 -5.43 -31.72 -22.11
C PHE A 571 -4.43 -32.86 -22.35
N GLY A 572 -3.60 -32.74 -23.39
CA GLY A 572 -2.53 -33.68 -23.71
C GLY A 572 -2.95 -35.07 -24.23
N ALA A 573 -4.26 -35.33 -24.43
CA ALA A 573 -4.77 -36.62 -24.90
C ALA A 573 -4.11 -37.13 -26.20
N LYS A 574 -3.69 -36.21 -27.09
CA LYS A 574 -2.98 -36.51 -28.35
C LYS A 574 -1.62 -37.21 -28.16
N ASN A 575 -1.03 -37.13 -26.97
CA ASN A 575 0.30 -37.67 -26.63
C ASN A 575 0.23 -38.98 -25.81
N ILE A 576 -0.98 -39.53 -25.60
CA ILE A 576 -1.18 -40.73 -24.79
C ILE A 576 -0.92 -42.00 -25.61
N THR A 577 -0.19 -42.93 -25.01
CA THR A 577 0.16 -44.25 -25.55
C THR A 577 -0.65 -45.37 -24.88
N SER A 578 -0.90 -45.26 -23.57
CA SER A 578 -1.75 -46.18 -22.79
C SER A 578 -2.24 -45.51 -21.51
N TYR A 579 -3.01 -46.25 -20.70
CA TYR A 579 -3.23 -45.92 -19.29
C TYR A 579 -2.44 -46.88 -18.39
N SER A 580 -2.43 -46.61 -17.08
CA SER A 580 -1.95 -47.52 -16.05
C SER A 580 -2.82 -47.40 -14.80
N VAL A 581 -3.42 -48.51 -14.37
CA VAL A 581 -4.24 -48.57 -13.16
C VAL A 581 -3.44 -49.14 -11.98
N GLU A 582 -3.49 -48.43 -10.86
CA GLU A 582 -2.92 -48.82 -9.57
C GLU A 582 -4.04 -49.02 -8.54
N TYR A 583 -3.87 -49.99 -7.63
CA TYR A 583 -4.83 -50.29 -6.58
C TYR A 583 -4.16 -50.60 -5.23
N CYS A 584 -4.86 -50.39 -4.13
CA CYS A 584 -4.50 -50.88 -2.79
C CYS A 584 -5.74 -51.28 -1.98
N VAL A 585 -5.55 -52.06 -0.91
CA VAL A 585 -6.62 -52.35 0.06
C VAL A 585 -6.94 -51.08 0.85
N ASN A 586 -8.21 -50.84 1.16
CA ASN A 586 -8.60 -49.65 1.92
C ASN A 586 -7.97 -49.67 3.33
N GLY A 587 -7.08 -48.70 3.61
CA GLY A 587 -6.33 -48.61 4.86
C GLY A 587 -4.91 -49.20 4.85
N GLU A 588 -4.41 -49.73 3.73
CA GLU A 588 -3.02 -50.23 3.61
C GLU A 588 -2.13 -49.33 2.72
N ASP A 589 -0.95 -48.95 3.23
CA ASP A 589 0.07 -48.20 2.49
C ASP A 589 0.85 -49.10 1.51
N GLY A 590 0.25 -49.40 0.36
CA GLY A 590 0.90 -50.21 -0.68
C GLY A 590 0.16 -50.25 -2.01
N TRP A 591 0.48 -49.31 -2.91
CA TRP A 591 -0.08 -49.28 -4.27
C TRP A 591 0.56 -50.34 -5.17
N GLN A 592 -0.23 -51.29 -5.64
CA GLN A 592 0.15 -52.30 -6.63
C GLN A 592 -0.21 -51.79 -8.03
N ASN A 593 0.61 -52.12 -9.03
CA ASN A 593 0.44 -51.68 -10.42
C ASN A 593 0.27 -52.90 -11.33
N MET A 594 -0.74 -52.91 -12.20
CA MET A 594 -0.85 -53.93 -13.24
C MET A 594 0.12 -53.62 -14.38
N MET A 595 1.01 -54.57 -14.71
CA MET A 595 1.63 -54.57 -16.03
C MET A 595 0.58 -54.92 -17.08
N ALA A 596 0.24 -53.96 -17.94
CA ALA A 596 -0.47 -54.25 -19.18
C ALA A 596 0.32 -55.31 -19.98
N SER A 597 -0.37 -56.35 -20.45
CA SER A 597 0.26 -57.41 -21.26
C SER A 597 0.85 -56.79 -22.54
N THR A 598 2.12 -57.09 -22.84
CA THR A 598 2.83 -56.52 -23.99
C THR A 598 2.13 -56.85 -25.31
N ALA A 599 1.50 -55.83 -25.91
CA ALA A 599 1.13 -55.86 -27.32
C ALA A 599 2.41 -55.85 -28.16
N GLN A 600 2.69 -56.95 -28.88
CA GLN A 600 3.80 -57.03 -29.82
C GLN A 600 3.46 -56.28 -31.12
N ASP A 601 4.46 -55.60 -31.69
CA ASP A 601 4.52 -55.08 -33.07
C ASP A 601 3.24 -54.47 -33.68
N VAL A 602 2.94 -53.20 -33.34
CA VAL A 602 2.15 -52.31 -34.20
C VAL A 602 2.78 -50.92 -34.24
N THR A 603 3.39 -50.55 -35.37
CA THR A 603 4.03 -49.22 -35.58
C THR A 603 3.06 -48.14 -36.08
N ASP A 604 1.77 -48.45 -36.19
CA ASP A 604 0.71 -47.55 -36.68
C ASP A 604 -0.51 -47.57 -35.75
N LEU A 605 -0.54 -46.66 -34.76
CA LEU A 605 -1.72 -46.44 -33.92
C LEU A 605 -2.12 -44.95 -33.99
N ARG A 606 -3.36 -44.70 -34.43
CA ARG A 606 -3.98 -43.37 -34.40
C ARG A 606 -4.60 -43.12 -33.01
N PRO A 607 -4.86 -41.87 -32.59
CA PRO A 607 -5.37 -41.56 -31.24
C PRO A 607 -6.70 -42.24 -30.83
N GLU A 608 -7.42 -42.87 -31.76
CA GLU A 608 -8.69 -43.55 -31.51
C GLU A 608 -8.56 -44.97 -30.93
N THR A 609 -7.35 -45.56 -30.91
CA THR A 609 -7.14 -46.98 -30.54
C THR A 609 -6.78 -47.24 -29.08
N VAL A 610 -6.71 -46.21 -28.23
CA VAL A 610 -6.40 -46.37 -26.79
C VAL A 610 -7.59 -47.02 -26.07
N PRO A 611 -7.39 -48.06 -25.22
CA PRO A 611 -8.47 -48.69 -24.45
C PRO A 611 -9.24 -47.68 -23.59
N LYS A 612 -10.58 -47.77 -23.63
CA LYS A 612 -11.49 -46.89 -22.86
C LYS A 612 -11.93 -47.49 -21.51
N ALA A 613 -11.64 -48.77 -21.29
CA ALA A 613 -11.85 -49.43 -20.01
C ALA A 613 -10.75 -50.46 -19.74
N GLU A 614 -10.38 -50.61 -18.47
CA GLU A 614 -9.46 -51.65 -17.98
C GLU A 614 -10.12 -52.46 -16.86
N GLU A 615 -9.94 -53.78 -16.85
CA GLU A 615 -10.45 -54.67 -15.82
C GLU A 615 -9.34 -55.04 -14.83
N VAL A 616 -9.50 -54.64 -13.56
CA VAL A 616 -8.66 -55.12 -12.47
C VAL A 616 -9.28 -56.40 -11.91
N SER A 617 -8.71 -57.54 -12.28
CA SER A 617 -9.15 -58.88 -11.87
C SER A 617 -8.28 -59.48 -10.77
N GLY A 618 -8.85 -60.35 -9.92
CA GLY A 618 -8.13 -61.03 -8.83
C GLY A 618 -8.35 -60.40 -7.44
N LEU A 619 -9.38 -59.58 -7.31
CA LEU A 619 -9.77 -58.88 -6.08
C LEU A 619 -10.56 -59.82 -5.15
N THR A 620 -10.56 -59.56 -3.83
CA THR A 620 -11.29 -60.40 -2.87
C THR A 620 -12.76 -59.96 -2.68
N PRO A 621 -13.71 -60.92 -2.54
CA PRO A 621 -15.11 -60.62 -2.25
C PRO A 621 -15.33 -59.87 -0.93
N ASN A 622 -16.37 -59.03 -0.87
CA ASN A 622 -16.77 -58.21 0.28
C ASN A 622 -15.62 -57.33 0.85
N THR A 623 -14.57 -57.10 0.08
CA THR A 623 -13.38 -56.31 0.47
C THR A 623 -13.42 -54.95 -0.21
N GLU A 624 -12.93 -53.91 0.47
CA GLU A 624 -12.79 -52.56 -0.09
C GLU A 624 -11.41 -52.32 -0.68
N TYR A 625 -11.40 -51.73 -1.87
CA TYR A 625 -10.19 -51.34 -2.58
C TYR A 625 -10.25 -49.87 -3.02
N MET A 626 -9.11 -49.20 -2.95
CA MET A 626 -8.90 -47.87 -3.52
C MET A 626 -8.18 -48.01 -4.86
N PHE A 627 -8.69 -47.33 -5.89
CA PHE A 627 -8.14 -47.37 -7.26
C PHE A 627 -7.72 -45.97 -7.72
N ARG A 628 -6.66 -45.90 -8.53
CA ARG A 628 -6.27 -44.69 -9.27
C ARG A 628 -5.73 -45.03 -10.65
N CYS A 629 -5.99 -44.16 -11.62
CA CYS A 629 -5.54 -44.32 -13.00
C CYS A 629 -4.65 -43.15 -13.43
N ARG A 630 -3.59 -43.42 -14.19
CA ARG A 630 -2.70 -42.43 -14.84
C ARG A 630 -2.72 -42.61 -16.35
N ALA A 631 -2.53 -41.52 -17.09
CA ALA A 631 -2.20 -41.57 -18.51
C ALA A 631 -0.69 -41.86 -18.70
N VAL A 632 -0.30 -42.55 -19.77
CA VAL A 632 1.09 -42.88 -20.10
C VAL A 632 1.45 -42.28 -21.46
N THR A 633 2.63 -41.66 -21.58
CA THR A 633 3.15 -41.06 -22.82
C THR A 633 4.55 -41.57 -23.14
N SER A 634 5.03 -41.31 -24.36
CA SER A 634 6.43 -41.55 -24.74
C SER A 634 7.46 -40.77 -23.91
N ALA A 635 7.05 -39.78 -23.11
CA ALA A 635 7.91 -38.92 -22.31
C ALA A 635 7.67 -39.04 -20.79
N GLY A 636 6.89 -40.01 -20.32
CA GLY A 636 6.55 -40.20 -18.90
C GLY A 636 5.06 -40.37 -18.63
N VAL A 637 4.69 -40.49 -17.35
CA VAL A 637 3.30 -40.69 -16.88
C VAL A 637 2.65 -39.38 -16.42
N GLY A 638 1.34 -39.25 -16.63
CA GLY A 638 0.53 -38.14 -16.14
C GLY A 638 0.14 -38.26 -14.65
N PRO A 639 -0.45 -37.20 -14.07
CA PRO A 639 -0.95 -37.22 -12.70
C PRO A 639 -2.15 -38.16 -12.55
N ALA A 640 -2.25 -38.80 -11.39
CA ALA A 640 -3.27 -39.80 -11.12
C ALA A 640 -4.67 -39.20 -10.88
N ARG A 641 -5.71 -39.93 -11.30
CA ARG A 641 -7.10 -39.72 -10.88
C ARG A 641 -7.55 -40.91 -10.03
N ASN A 642 -7.80 -40.66 -8.75
CA ASN A 642 -8.43 -41.64 -7.86
C ASN A 642 -9.91 -41.81 -8.23
N VAL A 643 -10.45 -43.00 -7.97
CA VAL A 643 -11.91 -43.21 -7.86
C VAL A 643 -12.41 -42.45 -6.62
N HIS A 644 -13.65 -41.95 -6.67
CA HIS A 644 -14.20 -41.03 -5.67
C HIS A 644 -14.61 -41.70 -4.34
N HIS A 645 -14.64 -43.03 -4.27
CA HIS A 645 -14.96 -43.82 -3.09
C HIS A 645 -14.16 -45.14 -3.09
N SER A 646 -14.09 -45.80 -1.94
CA SER A 646 -13.58 -47.17 -1.81
C SER A 646 -14.57 -48.16 -2.44
N ILE A 647 -14.17 -48.83 -3.52
CA ILE A 647 -15.06 -49.78 -4.19
C ILE A 647 -15.09 -51.06 -3.37
N LYS A 648 -16.29 -51.44 -2.94
CA LYS A 648 -16.56 -52.72 -2.28
C LYS A 648 -17.23 -53.69 -3.24
N THR A 649 -16.72 -54.92 -3.33
CA THR A 649 -17.29 -55.98 -4.18
C THR A 649 -18.67 -56.45 -3.65
N LEU A 650 -19.62 -56.66 -4.58
CA LEU A 650 -21.08 -56.59 -4.35
C LEU A 650 -21.76 -57.69 -3.49
N SER A 651 -22.93 -57.35 -2.95
CA SER A 651 -24.04 -58.23 -2.56
C SER A 651 -25.42 -57.55 -2.87
N CYS A 652 -26.53 -58.30 -2.94
CA CYS A 652 -27.66 -57.95 -3.83
C CYS A 652 -28.89 -57.15 -3.25
N GLU A 653 -29.20 -55.99 -3.88
CA GLU A 653 -30.52 -55.38 -4.26
C GLU A 653 -31.49 -54.65 -3.23
N GLU A 654 -32.35 -53.71 -3.74
CA GLU A 654 -33.14 -52.61 -3.05
C GLU A 654 -34.54 -52.35 -3.79
N PRO A 655 -35.31 -51.19 -3.91
CA PRO A 655 -35.30 -49.79 -3.35
C PRO A 655 -36.66 -49.02 -3.04
N GLN A 656 -36.59 -47.69 -2.72
CA GLN A 656 -37.63 -46.58 -2.76
C GLN A 656 -38.73 -46.47 -1.64
N THR A 657 -39.56 -45.40 -1.41
CA THR A 657 -40.12 -44.23 -2.22
C THR A 657 -40.47 -42.95 -1.35
N GLU A 658 -41.42 -42.05 -1.75
CA GLU A 658 -41.66 -40.62 -1.31
C GLU A 658 -43.18 -40.27 -0.99
N PRO A 659 -43.76 -39.02 -0.95
CA PRO A 659 -43.27 -37.60 -0.91
C PRO A 659 -43.87 -36.59 0.20
N PRO A 660 -44.76 -35.54 0.03
CA PRO A 660 -44.47 -34.14 0.52
C PRO A 660 -45.60 -33.20 1.15
N PHE A 661 -45.24 -31.92 1.48
CA PHE A 661 -46.03 -30.63 1.63
C PHE A 661 -46.78 -30.24 2.95
N LYS A 662 -47.18 -28.96 3.25
CA LYS A 662 -46.59 -27.55 3.22
C LYS A 662 -47.55 -26.51 3.95
N CYS A 663 -47.25 -25.19 4.01
CA CYS A 663 -48.08 -23.99 4.43
C CYS A 663 -48.34 -23.68 5.95
N ASP A 664 -48.71 -22.48 6.50
CA ASP A 664 -48.83 -21.01 6.13
C ASP A 664 -49.22 -20.10 7.38
N ILE A 665 -49.09 -18.74 7.57
CA ILE A 665 -47.96 -17.77 7.41
C ILE A 665 -47.81 -16.60 8.50
N PRO A 666 -48.62 -15.49 8.63
CA PRO A 666 -48.04 -14.11 8.83
C PRO A 666 -48.66 -13.08 9.88
N VAL A 667 -48.07 -11.83 10.00
CA VAL A 667 -48.57 -10.46 10.53
C VAL A 667 -48.18 -10.03 11.99
N LYS A 668 -48.03 -8.76 12.53
CA LYS A 668 -47.55 -7.31 12.29
C LYS A 668 -47.70 -6.52 13.68
N SER A 669 -47.33 -5.26 14.08
CA SER A 669 -46.53 -4.01 13.76
C SER A 669 -46.58 -3.04 15.04
N LYS A 670 -46.20 -1.72 15.24
CA LYS A 670 -45.77 -0.48 14.49
C LYS A 670 -45.38 0.74 15.46
N GLU A 671 -44.56 1.75 15.03
CA GLU A 671 -44.50 3.24 15.41
C GLU A 671 -44.14 3.80 16.85
N THR A 672 -43.71 5.07 17.20
CA THR A 672 -42.86 6.24 16.66
C THR A 672 -42.69 7.46 17.67
N ILE A 673 -41.76 8.44 17.42
CA ILE A 673 -41.79 9.96 17.68
C ILE A 673 -40.63 10.71 18.48
N THR A 674 -40.58 12.07 18.52
CA THR A 674 -39.38 13.02 18.53
C THR A 674 -39.71 14.51 19.01
N VAL A 675 -38.92 15.62 19.28
CA VAL A 675 -37.46 16.06 19.34
C VAL A 675 -37.16 17.60 19.75
N HIS A 676 -36.01 17.95 20.43
CA HIS A 676 -35.11 19.20 20.41
C HIS A 676 -35.21 20.58 21.20
N VAL A 677 -34.07 21.37 21.23
CA VAL A 677 -33.71 22.69 21.90
C VAL A 677 -32.55 23.48 21.17
N CYS A 678 -32.34 24.84 21.29
CA CYS A 678 -31.08 25.59 20.86
C CYS A 678 -30.93 27.12 21.26
N THR A 679 -29.70 27.73 21.32
CA THR A 679 -29.24 29.08 20.76
C THR A 679 -27.84 29.63 21.27
N LYS A 680 -27.27 30.75 20.73
CA LYS A 680 -25.84 31.24 20.78
C LYS A 680 -25.62 32.80 20.78
N THR A 681 -24.37 33.29 21.01
CA THR A 681 -23.79 34.63 20.62
C THR A 681 -22.29 34.53 20.16
N CYS A 682 -21.53 35.63 19.91
CA CYS A 682 -20.45 35.74 18.87
C CYS A 682 -19.11 36.45 19.26
N GLU A 683 -18.06 36.34 18.41
CA GLU A 683 -16.65 36.81 18.58
C GLU A 683 -16.06 37.64 17.38
N PHE A 684 -14.90 38.34 17.51
CA PHE A 684 -14.14 38.87 16.34
C PHE A 684 -12.59 38.96 16.42
N PRO A 685 -11.90 39.62 17.39
CA PRO A 685 -10.43 39.56 17.44
C PRO A 685 -9.95 38.12 17.69
N GLN A 686 -10.71 37.41 18.53
CA GLN A 686 -10.65 35.96 18.69
C GLN A 686 -10.88 35.22 17.36
N ALA A 687 -11.74 35.70 16.45
CA ALA A 687 -11.97 35.06 15.15
C ALA A 687 -10.77 35.19 14.20
N ALA A 688 -10.05 36.32 14.23
CA ALA A 688 -8.81 36.50 13.44
C ALA A 688 -7.66 35.60 13.96
N GLN A 689 -7.54 35.45 15.28
CA GLN A 689 -6.59 34.52 15.90
C GLN A 689 -7.02 33.05 15.66
N SER A 690 -8.32 32.75 15.84
CA SER A 690 -8.95 31.47 15.49
C SER A 690 -8.66 31.07 14.05
N VAL A 691 -8.66 31.98 13.05
CA VAL A 691 -8.27 31.58 11.67
C VAL A 691 -6.92 30.84 11.62
N LEU A 692 -5.93 31.25 12.42
CA LEU A 692 -4.62 30.61 12.48
C LEU A 692 -4.58 29.43 13.45
N GLU A 693 -5.33 29.49 14.55
CA GLU A 693 -5.45 28.39 15.53
C GLU A 693 -6.24 27.22 14.93
N ASP A 694 -7.41 27.46 14.31
CA ASP A 694 -8.21 26.50 13.54
C ASP A 694 -7.36 25.72 12.53
N ILE A 695 -6.55 26.41 11.72
CA ILE A 695 -5.72 25.77 10.69
C ILE A 695 -4.60 24.94 11.36
N THR A 696 -4.04 25.43 12.46
CA THR A 696 -3.02 24.67 13.20
C THR A 696 -3.63 23.46 13.92
N GLU A 697 -4.88 23.56 14.39
CA GLU A 697 -5.66 22.44 14.92
C GLU A 697 -5.97 21.42 13.81
N LEU A 698 -6.37 21.86 12.63
CA LEU A 698 -6.58 20.99 11.46
C LEU A 698 -5.30 20.27 11.03
N GLU A 699 -4.15 20.95 11.00
CA GLU A 699 -2.83 20.32 10.78
C GLU A 699 -2.50 19.28 11.88
N MET A 700 -2.77 19.59 13.16
CA MET A 700 -2.61 18.61 14.26
C MET A 700 -3.59 17.42 14.15
N ARG A 701 -4.85 17.65 13.76
CA ARG A 701 -5.86 16.60 13.50
C ARG A 701 -5.42 15.70 12.34
N CYS A 702 -4.87 16.27 11.26
CA CYS A 702 -4.28 15.51 10.14
C CYS A 702 -3.15 14.60 10.63
N ASN A 703 -2.15 15.15 11.32
CA ASN A 703 -1.02 14.38 11.85
C ASN A 703 -1.48 13.28 12.83
N ASN A 704 -2.42 13.58 13.72
CA ASN A 704 -3.00 12.57 14.60
C ASN A 704 -3.68 11.44 13.81
N ALA A 705 -4.49 11.77 12.79
CA ALA A 705 -5.14 10.78 11.94
C ALA A 705 -4.14 9.93 11.14
N MET A 706 -3.05 10.53 10.63
CA MET A 706 -1.96 9.83 9.93
C MET A 706 -1.29 8.75 10.79
N THR A 707 -1.11 9.00 12.09
CA THR A 707 -0.51 8.01 13.01
C THR A 707 -1.42 6.82 13.33
N THR A 708 -2.69 6.84 12.89
CA THR A 708 -3.61 5.73 13.18
C THR A 708 -3.29 4.49 12.33
N THR A 709 -3.35 3.31 12.96
CA THR A 709 -3.16 2.01 12.29
C THR A 709 -4.11 1.80 11.11
N ILE A 710 -5.29 2.43 11.11
CA ILE A 710 -6.25 2.37 10.01
C ILE A 710 -5.74 3.11 8.77
N VAL A 711 -5.12 4.29 8.92
CA VAL A 711 -4.53 5.02 7.79
C VAL A 711 -3.28 4.32 7.25
N GLN A 712 -2.52 3.64 8.12
CA GLN A 712 -1.43 2.75 7.70
C GLN A 712 -1.94 1.51 6.93
N GLN A 713 -3.07 0.93 7.35
CA GLN A 713 -3.71 -0.22 6.70
C GLN A 713 -4.45 0.15 5.40
N PHE A 714 -4.91 1.41 5.25
CA PHE A 714 -5.60 1.93 4.08
C PHE A 714 -4.93 3.23 3.58
N PRO A 715 -3.77 3.14 2.90
CA PRO A 715 -2.98 4.31 2.45
C PRO A 715 -3.72 5.28 1.51
N GLN A 716 -4.84 4.86 0.94
CA GLN A 716 -5.75 5.67 0.14
C GLN A 716 -6.24 6.90 0.92
N ILE A 717 -6.52 6.72 2.22
CA ILE A 717 -6.96 7.79 3.14
C ILE A 717 -5.80 8.68 3.52
N GLY A 718 -4.60 8.10 3.73
CA GLY A 718 -3.37 8.86 4.00
C GLY A 718 -3.03 9.84 2.88
N LYS A 719 -3.16 9.43 1.61
CA LYS A 719 -2.99 10.33 0.46
C LYS A 719 -3.93 11.54 0.50
N LYS A 720 -5.21 11.32 0.85
CA LYS A 720 -6.24 12.36 0.94
C LYS A 720 -5.95 13.34 2.08
N LEU A 721 -5.63 12.83 3.27
CA LEU A 721 -5.21 13.63 4.42
C LEU A 721 -3.97 14.49 4.10
N LYS A 722 -2.96 13.92 3.41
CA LYS A 722 -1.72 14.63 3.04
C LYS A 722 -2.00 15.79 2.08
N THR A 723 -2.85 15.54 1.09
CA THR A 723 -3.27 16.56 0.11
C THR A 723 -4.05 17.69 0.81
N PHE A 724 -4.93 17.36 1.76
CA PHE A 724 -5.65 18.37 2.55
C PHE A 724 -4.71 19.20 3.44
N GLU A 725 -3.76 18.57 4.13
CA GLU A 725 -2.73 19.23 4.93
C GLU A 725 -1.89 20.21 4.08
N GLU A 726 -1.38 19.75 2.93
CA GLU A 726 -0.63 20.56 1.98
C GLU A 726 -1.42 21.79 1.49
N LEU A 727 -2.71 21.61 1.16
CA LEU A 727 -3.61 22.69 0.77
C LEU A 727 -3.89 23.66 1.93
N CYS A 728 -4.05 23.16 3.16
CA CYS A 728 -4.25 23.98 4.35
C CYS A 728 -3.02 24.85 4.66
N SER A 729 -1.81 24.27 4.65
CA SER A 729 -0.58 25.03 4.90
C SER A 729 -0.25 26.03 3.77
N LEU A 730 -0.63 25.73 2.52
CA LEU A 730 -0.58 26.70 1.41
C LEU A 730 -1.49 27.91 1.68
N PHE A 731 -2.75 27.68 2.04
CA PHE A 731 -3.69 28.76 2.39
C PHE A 731 -3.23 29.55 3.63
N LYS A 732 -2.68 28.85 4.64
CA LYS A 732 -2.09 29.47 5.85
C LYS A 732 -1.03 30.50 5.49
N LEU A 733 -0.13 30.15 4.56
CA LEU A 733 0.94 31.01 4.08
C LEU A 733 0.40 32.20 3.27
N GLU A 734 -0.55 31.99 2.35
CA GLU A 734 -1.17 33.07 1.58
C GLU A 734 -1.92 34.07 2.48
N PHE A 735 -2.67 33.55 3.48
CA PHE A 735 -3.39 34.36 4.45
C PHE A 735 -2.43 35.16 5.34
N GLN A 736 -1.35 34.54 5.82
CA GLN A 736 -0.30 35.23 6.59
C GLN A 736 0.41 36.31 5.78
N LEU A 737 0.75 36.06 4.52
CA LEU A 737 1.35 37.05 3.61
C LEU A 737 0.38 38.20 3.32
N THR A 738 -0.91 37.90 3.14
CA THR A 738 -1.96 38.90 2.93
C THR A 738 -2.12 39.80 4.16
N LEU A 739 -2.17 39.23 5.36
CA LEU A 739 -2.18 40.00 6.61
C LEU A 739 -0.90 40.82 6.77
N ALA A 740 0.29 40.23 6.62
CA ALA A 740 1.57 40.92 6.77
C ALA A 740 1.73 42.10 5.79
N LYS A 741 1.12 42.02 4.60
CA LYS A 741 1.09 43.10 3.60
C LYS A 741 0.06 44.20 3.90
N LYS A 742 -1.01 43.89 4.64
CA LYS A 742 -2.15 44.80 4.89
C LYS A 742 -2.15 45.45 6.27
N LEU A 743 -1.70 44.74 7.30
CA LEU A 743 -1.65 45.24 8.67
C LEU A 743 -0.84 46.56 8.80
N PRO A 744 0.33 46.74 8.14
CA PRO A 744 1.06 48.00 8.19
C PRO A 744 0.25 49.16 7.61
N SER A 745 -0.36 48.99 6.43
CA SER A 745 -1.18 50.04 5.78
C SER A 745 -2.37 50.49 6.62
N ILE A 746 -2.97 49.58 7.40
CA ILE A 746 -4.08 49.89 8.31
C ILE A 746 -3.58 50.62 9.56
N LEU A 747 -2.45 50.16 10.14
CA LEU A 747 -1.84 50.79 11.32
C LEU A 747 -1.24 52.18 11.01
N GLU A 748 -0.81 52.42 9.78
CA GLU A 748 -0.38 53.73 9.27
C GLU A 748 -1.56 54.63 8.81
N GLY A 749 -2.80 54.14 8.89
CA GLY A 749 -4.02 54.90 8.59
C GLY A 749 -4.36 55.06 7.10
N GLY A 750 -3.76 54.24 6.24
CA GLY A 750 -3.99 54.24 4.79
C GLY A 750 -5.12 53.33 4.28
N GLU A 751 -5.62 52.40 5.11
CA GLU A 751 -6.74 51.51 4.78
C GLU A 751 -7.70 51.33 5.99
N GLU A 752 -9.01 51.20 5.73
CA GLU A 752 -10.03 51.07 6.78
C GLU A 752 -10.12 49.65 7.37
N GLU A 753 -10.57 49.53 8.63
CA GLU A 753 -10.81 48.25 9.33
C GLU A 753 -11.81 47.33 8.59
N VAL A 754 -12.69 47.92 7.76
CA VAL A 754 -13.59 47.20 6.84
C VAL A 754 -12.83 46.23 5.93
N VAL A 755 -11.57 46.54 5.56
CA VAL A 755 -10.73 45.66 4.73
C VAL A 755 -10.37 44.36 5.46
N LEU A 756 -10.20 44.38 6.79
CA LEU A 756 -9.99 43.16 7.58
C LEU A 756 -11.26 42.33 7.67
N ALA A 757 -12.41 42.98 7.85
CA ALA A 757 -13.71 42.34 7.82
C ALA A 757 -13.98 41.68 6.44
N ASP A 758 -13.63 42.34 5.33
CA ASP A 758 -13.75 41.76 3.99
C ASP A 758 -12.72 40.65 3.70
N ILE A 759 -11.51 40.68 4.27
CA ILE A 759 -10.55 39.55 4.20
C ILE A 759 -11.12 38.32 4.91
N LEU A 760 -11.65 38.47 6.12
CA LEU A 760 -12.26 37.37 6.86
C LEU A 760 -13.55 36.87 6.20
N LYS A 761 -14.40 37.78 5.71
CA LYS A 761 -15.61 37.46 4.94
C LYS A 761 -15.32 36.72 3.63
N LYS A 762 -14.21 37.07 2.94
CA LYS A 762 -13.70 36.28 1.79
C LYS A 762 -13.32 34.86 2.21
N ARG A 763 -12.64 34.67 3.35
CA ARG A 763 -12.40 33.31 3.89
C ARG A 763 -13.70 32.59 4.24
N HIS A 764 -14.65 33.25 4.91
CA HIS A 764 -15.94 32.63 5.28
C HIS A 764 -16.81 32.26 4.07
N SER A 765 -16.62 32.91 2.91
CA SER A 765 -17.24 32.58 1.62
C SER A 765 -16.34 31.76 0.68
N SER A 766 -15.22 31.23 1.19
CA SER A 766 -14.30 30.35 0.45
C SER A 766 -14.48 28.88 0.86
N PRO A 767 -13.99 27.91 0.08
CA PRO A 767 -13.93 26.52 0.53
C PRO A 767 -13.03 26.34 1.77
N PHE A 768 -12.09 27.27 2.03
CA PHE A 768 -11.24 27.34 3.23
C PHE A 768 -11.92 27.97 4.48
N SER A 769 -13.25 28.02 4.51
CA SER A 769 -14.00 28.39 5.73
C SER A 769 -13.79 27.34 6.84
N SER A 770 -13.68 27.77 8.09
CA SER A 770 -13.50 26.85 9.24
C SER A 770 -14.56 25.76 9.31
N THR A 771 -15.80 26.10 8.95
CA THR A 771 -16.93 25.18 8.89
C THR A 771 -16.69 24.05 7.89
N ASN A 772 -16.25 24.37 6.67
CA ASN A 772 -16.05 23.38 5.63
C ASN A 772 -14.81 22.51 5.90
N LEU A 773 -13.71 23.13 6.32
CA LEU A 773 -12.46 22.42 6.65
C LEU A 773 -12.65 21.43 7.80
N ASN A 774 -13.28 21.86 8.91
CA ASN A 774 -13.59 20.95 10.02
C ASN A 774 -14.60 19.88 9.62
N LYS A 775 -15.67 20.23 8.89
CA LYS A 775 -16.68 19.27 8.41
C LYS A 775 -16.08 18.18 7.51
N TRP A 776 -15.03 18.48 6.73
CA TRP A 776 -14.29 17.47 5.97
C TRP A 776 -13.41 16.59 6.87
N MET A 777 -12.70 17.17 7.85
CA MET A 777 -11.93 16.39 8.83
C MET A 777 -12.82 15.51 9.71
N ASP A 778 -13.96 16.01 10.17
CA ASP A 778 -14.99 15.25 10.88
C ASP A 778 -15.49 14.07 10.04
N CYS A 779 -15.58 14.24 8.71
CA CYS A 779 -15.88 13.15 7.78
C CYS A 779 -14.73 12.13 7.69
N LYS A 780 -13.48 12.55 7.48
CA LYS A 780 -12.34 11.60 7.43
C LYS A 780 -12.14 10.85 8.75
N GLU A 781 -12.30 11.51 9.90
CA GLU A 781 -12.23 10.87 11.22
C GLU A 781 -13.40 9.88 11.43
N LYS A 782 -14.60 10.21 10.95
CA LYS A 782 -15.74 9.29 10.92
C LYS A 782 -15.50 8.11 9.98
N GLU A 783 -14.89 8.31 8.81
CA GLU A 783 -14.49 7.25 7.87
C GLU A 783 -13.50 6.28 8.52
N ILE A 784 -12.47 6.81 9.19
CA ILE A 784 -11.49 6.03 9.97
C ILE A 784 -12.19 5.25 11.10
N CYS A 785 -13.18 5.83 11.77
CA CYS A 785 -13.95 5.17 12.84
C CYS A 785 -14.88 4.05 12.30
N ILE A 786 -15.49 4.26 11.14
CA ILE A 786 -16.29 3.25 10.41
C ILE A 786 -15.38 2.09 10.02
N LEU A 787 -14.22 2.35 9.43
CA LEU A 787 -13.24 1.32 9.06
C LEU A 787 -12.68 0.58 10.27
N LYS A 788 -12.41 1.28 11.39
CA LYS A 788 -12.05 0.65 12.68
C LYS A 788 -13.11 -0.30 13.21
N SER A 789 -14.38 -0.05 12.88
CA SER A 789 -15.50 -0.94 13.21
C SER A 789 -15.53 -2.16 12.28
N PHE A 790 -15.29 -1.97 10.97
CA PHE A 790 -15.15 -3.07 10.02
C PHE A 790 -13.94 -3.97 10.31
N THR A 791 -12.74 -3.43 10.56
CA THR A 791 -11.54 -4.25 10.84
C THR A 791 -11.69 -5.06 12.13
N LYS A 792 -12.43 -4.54 13.13
CA LYS A 792 -12.81 -5.30 14.34
C LYS A 792 -13.77 -6.46 14.04
N MET A 793 -14.64 -6.33 13.05
CA MET A 793 -15.52 -7.41 12.58
C MET A 793 -14.76 -8.43 11.72
N LEU A 794 -13.89 -7.94 10.82
CA LEU A 794 -13.08 -8.72 9.87
C LEU A 794 -11.79 -9.31 10.48
N LYS A 795 -11.72 -9.41 11.81
CA LYS A 795 -10.55 -9.79 12.64
C LYS A 795 -9.83 -11.10 12.27
N ASN A 796 -10.49 -12.00 11.55
CA ASN A 796 -9.96 -13.31 11.15
C ASN A 796 -9.46 -13.31 9.70
N THR A 797 -9.19 -12.13 9.12
CA THR A 797 -8.74 -11.93 7.73
C THR A 797 -7.51 -11.03 7.69
N LYS A 798 -6.59 -11.24 6.74
CA LYS A 798 -5.40 -10.39 6.61
C LYS A 798 -5.76 -9.11 5.87
N ILE A 799 -5.55 -7.95 6.51
CA ILE A 799 -5.67 -6.65 5.84
C ILE A 799 -4.41 -6.42 5.02
N VAL A 800 -4.57 -5.90 3.81
CA VAL A 800 -3.52 -5.75 2.80
C VAL A 800 -3.49 -4.31 2.28
N PRO A 801 -2.39 -3.56 2.45
CA PRO A 801 -2.39 -2.10 2.22
C PRO A 801 -2.19 -1.69 0.77
N SER A 802 -1.54 -2.51 -0.07
CA SER A 802 -1.32 -2.22 -1.50
C SER A 802 -1.76 -3.34 -2.44
N GLN A 803 -1.94 -2.96 -3.71
CA GLN A 803 -2.26 -3.88 -4.81
C GLN A 803 -1.10 -4.85 -5.15
N SER A 804 0.13 -4.52 -4.75
CA SER A 804 1.30 -5.41 -4.90
C SER A 804 1.32 -6.47 -3.80
N ASP A 805 1.08 -6.08 -2.56
CA ASP A 805 0.96 -7.01 -1.42
C ASP A 805 -0.23 -7.97 -1.61
N LEU A 806 -1.31 -7.50 -2.23
CA LEU A 806 -2.47 -8.32 -2.58
C LEU A 806 -2.10 -9.41 -3.59
N GLN A 807 -1.26 -9.08 -4.57
CA GLN A 807 -0.73 -10.06 -5.51
C GLN A 807 0.19 -11.08 -4.82
N GLU A 808 1.06 -10.67 -3.88
CA GLU A 808 1.85 -11.65 -3.11
C GLU A 808 0.98 -12.58 -2.25
N GLU A 809 -0.09 -12.08 -1.62
CA GLU A 809 -0.98 -12.90 -0.78
C GLU A 809 -1.86 -13.86 -1.60
N ILE A 810 -2.49 -13.40 -2.69
CA ILE A 810 -3.32 -14.23 -3.58
C ILE A 810 -2.55 -15.45 -4.12
N LEU A 811 -1.24 -15.32 -4.28
CA LEU A 811 -0.36 -16.38 -4.82
C LEU A 811 -0.08 -17.55 -3.88
N SER A 812 -0.59 -17.50 -2.64
CA SER A 812 -0.23 -18.46 -1.59
C SER A 812 -1.34 -19.47 -1.22
N SER A 813 -2.48 -19.44 -1.91
CA SER A 813 -3.58 -20.40 -1.79
C SER A 813 -4.25 -20.65 -3.16
N GLU A 814 -5.02 -21.74 -3.32
CA GLU A 814 -5.69 -22.03 -4.60
C GLU A 814 -6.80 -21.02 -4.92
N HIS A 815 -7.47 -20.54 -3.87
CA HIS A 815 -8.46 -19.47 -3.94
C HIS A 815 -8.14 -18.40 -2.90
N ALA A 816 -8.46 -17.15 -3.19
CA ALA A 816 -8.40 -16.05 -2.24
C ALA A 816 -9.69 -15.21 -2.36
N VAL A 817 -10.44 -15.11 -1.27
CA VAL A 817 -11.67 -14.32 -1.19
C VAL A 817 -11.33 -13.01 -0.48
N CYS A 818 -11.53 -11.91 -1.19
CA CYS A 818 -11.09 -10.58 -0.75
C CYS A 818 -12.29 -9.69 -0.50
N PHE A 819 -12.43 -9.15 0.71
CA PHE A 819 -13.34 -8.03 0.97
C PHE A 819 -12.69 -6.74 0.47
N VAL A 820 -13.31 -6.11 -0.54
CA VAL A 820 -12.78 -4.94 -1.23
C VAL A 820 -13.63 -3.73 -0.86
N PHE A 821 -13.03 -2.74 -0.19
CA PHE A 821 -13.64 -1.42 -0.08
C PHE A 821 -13.40 -0.64 -1.38
N THR A 822 -14.47 -0.34 -2.11
CA THR A 822 -14.39 0.16 -3.48
C THR A 822 -14.31 1.68 -3.60
N SER A 823 -14.61 2.42 -2.52
CA SER A 823 -14.69 3.90 -2.55
C SER A 823 -13.59 4.65 -1.77
N LEU A 824 -12.69 3.97 -1.06
CA LEU A 824 -11.68 4.66 -0.21
C LEU A 824 -10.71 5.51 -1.03
N GLY A 825 -10.35 5.04 -2.23
CA GLY A 825 -9.45 5.74 -3.16
C GLY A 825 -10.16 6.45 -4.31
N SER A 826 -11.48 6.70 -4.21
CA SER A 826 -12.19 7.58 -5.16
C SER A 826 -11.76 9.03 -4.95
N ASP A 827 -11.71 9.83 -6.01
CA ASP A 827 -11.36 11.25 -5.95
C ASP A 827 -12.32 12.05 -5.03
N GLU A 828 -11.81 13.13 -4.43
CA GLU A 828 -12.54 13.96 -3.47
C GLU A 828 -12.87 15.33 -4.09
N PRO A 829 -14.14 15.63 -4.44
CA PRO A 829 -14.52 16.89 -5.09
C PRO A 829 -14.12 18.11 -4.27
N TYR A 830 -14.26 18.05 -2.94
CA TYR A 830 -13.86 19.13 -2.04
C TYR A 830 -12.36 19.44 -2.06
N LEU A 831 -11.47 18.43 -2.18
CA LEU A 831 -10.03 18.68 -2.31
C LEU A 831 -9.70 19.35 -3.66
N SER A 832 -10.41 18.96 -4.72
CA SER A 832 -10.33 19.63 -6.02
C SER A 832 -10.81 21.09 -5.95
N ALA A 833 -11.87 21.38 -5.19
CA ALA A 833 -12.36 22.75 -4.98
C ALA A 833 -11.37 23.62 -4.19
N LEU A 834 -10.73 23.07 -3.14
CA LEU A 834 -9.65 23.75 -2.40
C LEU A 834 -8.45 24.05 -3.33
N SER A 835 -8.05 23.09 -4.16
CA SER A 835 -6.96 23.26 -5.13
C SER A 835 -7.29 24.30 -6.20
N ASN A 836 -8.49 24.27 -6.78
CA ASN A 836 -8.93 25.25 -7.79
C ASN A 836 -9.02 26.68 -7.24
N TYR A 837 -9.39 26.84 -5.96
CA TYR A 837 -9.39 28.15 -5.29
C TYR A 837 -7.97 28.74 -5.21
N LEU A 838 -6.99 27.97 -4.74
CA LEU A 838 -5.58 28.43 -4.64
C LEU A 838 -4.94 28.67 -6.01
N ASN A 839 -5.29 27.89 -7.03
CA ASN A 839 -4.75 28.02 -8.38
C ASN A 839 -5.49 29.06 -9.25
N GLN A 840 -6.59 29.65 -8.76
CA GLN A 840 -7.38 30.69 -9.44
C GLN A 840 -7.91 30.26 -10.84
N THR A 841 -8.23 28.97 -11.02
CA THR A 841 -8.47 28.34 -12.34
C THR A 841 -9.90 28.46 -12.90
N LEU A 842 -10.81 29.16 -12.22
CA LEU A 842 -12.23 29.19 -12.59
C LEU A 842 -12.56 30.21 -13.69
N LYS A 843 -13.51 29.84 -14.58
CA LYS A 843 -14.10 30.71 -15.61
C LYS A 843 -15.43 31.32 -15.12
N PRO A 844 -15.90 32.45 -15.69
CA PRO A 844 -17.02 33.21 -15.09
C PRO A 844 -18.44 32.69 -15.35
N ASP A 845 -18.62 31.62 -16.13
CA ASP A 845 -19.89 31.32 -16.82
C ASP A 845 -20.70 30.14 -16.24
N ASP A 846 -20.38 29.62 -15.06
CA ASP A 846 -21.13 28.52 -14.42
C ASP A 846 -22.29 29.04 -13.54
N PRO A 847 -23.55 28.56 -13.65
CA PRO A 847 -24.70 29.18 -12.97
C PRO A 847 -24.93 28.81 -11.50
N GLU A 848 -24.27 27.78 -10.97
CA GLU A 848 -24.35 27.41 -9.54
C GLU A 848 -23.14 27.94 -8.75
N ASP A 849 -23.24 28.01 -7.42
CA ASP A 849 -22.14 28.50 -6.57
C ASP A 849 -20.95 27.54 -6.67
N PRO A 850 -19.78 27.97 -7.21
CA PRO A 850 -18.66 27.08 -7.53
C PRO A 850 -17.98 26.46 -6.31
N TYR A 851 -18.48 26.71 -5.09
CA TYR A 851 -17.99 26.11 -3.86
C TYR A 851 -19.08 25.39 -3.04
N SER A 852 -20.32 25.24 -3.54
CA SER A 852 -21.43 24.61 -2.79
C SER A 852 -21.39 23.07 -2.76
N HIS A 853 -20.20 22.50 -2.55
CA HIS A 853 -19.99 21.07 -2.35
C HIS A 853 -20.61 20.58 -1.04
N HIS A 854 -21.49 19.59 -1.12
CA HIS A 854 -22.11 18.99 0.07
C HIS A 854 -21.19 17.89 0.64
N ILE A 855 -20.08 18.33 1.25
CA ILE A 855 -18.99 17.51 1.84
C ILE A 855 -19.47 16.19 2.49
N GLU A 856 -20.53 16.24 3.31
CA GLU A 856 -21.10 15.06 3.96
C GLU A 856 -21.80 14.08 3.01
N ARG A 857 -22.52 14.58 2.00
CA ARG A 857 -23.29 13.75 1.04
C ARG A 857 -22.38 13.06 0.01
N GLU A 858 -21.21 13.64 -0.23
CA GLU A 858 -20.20 13.10 -1.16
C GLU A 858 -19.45 11.88 -0.58
N GLN A 859 -19.56 11.62 0.73
CA GLN A 859 -18.93 10.48 1.38
C GLN A 859 -19.71 9.18 1.10
N TRP A 860 -19.02 8.08 0.78
CA TRP A 860 -19.66 6.82 0.38
C TRP A 860 -20.59 6.21 1.45
N TYR A 861 -20.30 6.44 2.74
CA TYR A 861 -21.13 5.99 3.87
C TYR A 861 -22.29 6.94 4.20
N ALA A 862 -22.51 8.01 3.42
CA ALA A 862 -23.62 8.94 3.63
C ALA A 862 -24.95 8.40 3.14
N SER A 863 -24.94 7.51 2.13
CA SER A 863 -26.10 6.71 1.76
C SER A 863 -26.27 5.56 2.76
N LEU A 864 -27.44 5.51 3.41
CA LEU A 864 -27.79 4.41 4.29
C LEU A 864 -27.82 3.07 3.53
N GLU A 865 -28.27 3.09 2.26
CA GLU A 865 -28.31 1.90 1.41
C GLU A 865 -26.89 1.34 1.14
N VAL A 866 -25.91 2.21 0.86
CA VAL A 866 -24.51 1.80 0.63
C VAL A 866 -23.84 1.36 1.94
N SER A 867 -24.14 2.05 3.05
CA SER A 867 -23.67 1.67 4.39
C SER A 867 -24.19 0.30 4.81
N ASP A 868 -25.50 0.07 4.71
CA ASP A 868 -26.14 -1.18 5.12
C ASP A 868 -25.77 -2.33 4.17
N ALA A 869 -25.66 -2.09 2.86
CA ALA A 869 -25.13 -3.08 1.93
C ALA A 869 -23.67 -3.47 2.26
N THR A 870 -22.82 -2.49 2.58
CA THR A 870 -21.43 -2.74 3.01
C THR A 870 -21.39 -3.53 4.31
N MET A 871 -22.24 -3.19 5.29
CA MET A 871 -22.35 -3.89 6.57
C MET A 871 -22.82 -5.34 6.39
N ASN A 872 -23.82 -5.57 5.54
CA ASN A 872 -24.33 -6.91 5.24
C ASN A 872 -23.30 -7.76 4.47
N LYS A 873 -22.65 -7.21 3.44
CA LYS A 873 -21.56 -7.91 2.73
C LYS A 873 -20.40 -8.27 3.67
N ALA A 874 -19.94 -7.33 4.51
CA ALA A 874 -18.84 -7.56 5.44
C ALA A 874 -19.19 -8.63 6.49
N LYS A 875 -20.45 -8.68 6.93
CA LYS A 875 -20.95 -9.73 7.81
C LYS A 875 -21.01 -11.09 7.13
N LEU A 876 -21.59 -11.20 5.93
CA LEU A 876 -21.64 -12.45 5.15
C LEU A 876 -20.22 -12.99 4.89
N PHE A 877 -19.30 -12.10 4.51
CA PHE A 877 -17.89 -12.44 4.33
C PHE A 877 -17.22 -12.90 5.63
N SER A 878 -17.47 -12.23 6.77
CA SER A 878 -16.92 -12.64 8.07
C SER A 878 -17.47 -14.00 8.54
N ASP A 879 -18.78 -14.23 8.41
CA ASP A 879 -19.44 -15.49 8.77
C ASP A 879 -18.94 -16.65 7.88
N PHE A 880 -18.69 -16.38 6.60
CA PHE A 880 -18.11 -17.36 5.66
C PHE A 880 -16.62 -17.59 5.88
N ALA A 881 -15.83 -16.56 6.23
CA ALA A 881 -14.42 -16.70 6.59
C ALA A 881 -14.25 -17.56 7.85
N GLU A 882 -15.04 -17.30 8.90
CA GLU A 882 -15.06 -18.10 10.13
C GLU A 882 -15.47 -19.56 9.87
N ALA A 883 -16.44 -19.78 8.97
CA ALA A 883 -16.87 -21.12 8.56
C ALA A 883 -15.79 -21.91 7.78
N ASN A 884 -14.76 -21.24 7.23
CA ASN A 884 -13.68 -21.83 6.43
C ASN A 884 -12.28 -21.62 7.03
N LYS A 885 -12.15 -21.17 8.28
CA LYS A 885 -10.83 -20.87 8.91
C LYS A 885 -9.83 -22.03 8.90
N ASP A 886 -10.33 -23.27 8.93
CA ASP A 886 -9.51 -24.49 8.92
C ASP A 886 -9.19 -24.98 7.48
N ASN A 887 -9.77 -24.35 6.45
CA ASN A 887 -9.62 -24.71 5.04
C ASN A 887 -8.37 -24.06 4.42
N LYS A 888 -7.25 -24.80 4.47
CA LYS A 888 -5.93 -24.37 3.96
C LYS A 888 -5.89 -24.01 2.46
N ASN A 889 -6.93 -24.33 1.69
CA ASN A 889 -6.97 -24.04 0.25
C ASN A 889 -7.54 -22.65 -0.07
N VAL A 890 -8.08 -21.93 0.93
CA VAL A 890 -8.74 -20.63 0.78
C VAL A 890 -8.13 -19.61 1.75
N LYS A 891 -7.72 -18.45 1.23
CA LYS A 891 -7.38 -17.28 2.07
C LYS A 891 -8.50 -16.26 2.10
N PHE A 892 -8.62 -15.55 3.23
CA PHE A 892 -9.53 -14.43 3.42
C PHE A 892 -8.73 -13.15 3.66
N LEU A 893 -8.89 -12.18 2.77
CA LEU A 893 -8.12 -10.93 2.72
C LEU A 893 -9.06 -9.72 2.77
N THR A 894 -8.57 -8.57 3.21
CA THR A 894 -9.30 -7.29 3.20
C THR A 894 -8.42 -6.20 2.58
N VAL A 895 -8.94 -5.42 1.63
CA VAL A 895 -8.15 -4.44 0.84
C VAL A 895 -9.00 -3.24 0.40
N GLY A 896 -8.36 -2.09 0.16
CA GLY A 896 -8.98 -0.93 -0.50
C GLY A 896 -8.55 -0.81 -1.96
N LEU A 897 -9.47 -0.99 -2.92
CA LEU A 897 -9.21 -0.86 -4.36
C LEU A 897 -10.31 -0.01 -4.99
N THR A 898 -9.97 1.13 -5.60
CA THR A 898 -10.97 2.01 -6.21
C THR A 898 -11.70 1.33 -7.36
N ASN A 899 -13.04 1.37 -7.36
CA ASN A 899 -13.87 0.97 -8.49
C ASN A 899 -14.98 1.99 -8.71
N GLU A 900 -14.89 2.73 -9.83
CA GLU A 900 -15.83 3.82 -10.19
C GLU A 900 -17.26 3.32 -10.45
N THR A 901 -17.43 2.05 -10.80
CA THR A 901 -18.75 1.47 -11.15
C THR A 901 -19.54 0.95 -9.94
N GLN A 902 -18.89 0.83 -8.77
CA GLN A 902 -19.47 0.18 -7.60
C GLN A 902 -19.11 0.92 -6.30
N GLN A 903 -20.08 1.56 -5.66
CA GLN A 903 -19.86 2.32 -4.43
C GLN A 903 -19.86 1.42 -3.17
N GLY A 904 -19.07 1.80 -2.16
CA GLY A 904 -19.00 1.13 -0.86
C GLY A 904 -18.03 -0.05 -0.84
N SER A 905 -18.51 -1.25 -1.17
CA SER A 905 -17.71 -2.49 -1.11
C SER A 905 -18.23 -3.63 -1.99
N SER A 906 -17.35 -4.61 -2.22
CA SER A 906 -17.71 -5.91 -2.77
C SER A 906 -16.81 -7.04 -2.27
N ILE A 907 -17.08 -8.27 -2.71
CA ILE A 907 -16.32 -9.47 -2.37
C ILE A 907 -15.80 -10.06 -3.67
N TYR A 908 -14.48 -10.02 -3.86
CA TYR A 908 -13.81 -10.53 -5.06
C TYR A 908 -13.28 -11.94 -4.76
N VAL A 909 -13.61 -12.92 -5.61
CA VAL A 909 -13.00 -14.25 -5.60
C VAL A 909 -11.93 -14.29 -6.66
N TYR A 910 -10.70 -14.54 -6.20
CA TYR A 910 -9.55 -14.84 -7.03
C TYR A 910 -9.30 -16.35 -7.05
N LYS A 911 -8.97 -16.89 -8.23
CA LYS A 911 -8.42 -18.23 -8.39
C LYS A 911 -7.05 -18.11 -9.03
N ASP A 912 -6.01 -18.40 -8.23
CA ASP A 912 -4.68 -17.83 -8.45
C ASP A 912 -4.78 -16.29 -8.71
N ILE A 913 -3.91 -15.63 -9.50
CA ILE A 913 -3.98 -14.15 -9.71
C ILE A 913 -5.20 -13.64 -10.50
N LEU A 914 -6.08 -14.52 -11.00
CA LEU A 914 -7.20 -14.09 -11.83
C LEU A 914 -8.45 -13.87 -10.98
N SER A 915 -9.00 -12.65 -11.07
CA SER A 915 -10.35 -12.34 -10.63
C SER A 915 -11.34 -13.20 -11.43
N VAL A 916 -12.08 -14.08 -10.74
CA VAL A 916 -13.08 -14.96 -11.36
C VAL A 916 -14.52 -14.60 -11.00
N ASN A 917 -14.73 -13.79 -9.96
CA ASN A 917 -16.00 -13.12 -9.67
C ASN A 917 -15.75 -11.87 -8.82
N GLU A 918 -16.22 -10.70 -9.26
CA GLU A 918 -16.07 -9.40 -8.55
C GLU A 918 -17.32 -9.03 -7.73
N ASN A 919 -18.35 -9.87 -7.78
CA ASN A 919 -19.61 -9.75 -7.05
C ASN A 919 -20.02 -11.11 -6.48
N PHE A 920 -19.12 -11.77 -5.74
CA PHE A 920 -19.45 -13.01 -5.06
C PHE A 920 -20.33 -12.74 -3.84
N GLU A 921 -21.44 -13.46 -3.70
CA GLU A 921 -22.26 -13.43 -2.49
C GLU A 921 -22.11 -14.75 -1.72
N PRO A 922 -21.37 -14.77 -0.59
CA PRO A 922 -21.26 -15.97 0.24
C PRO A 922 -22.63 -16.36 0.81
N PRO A 923 -22.99 -17.66 0.84
CA PRO A 923 -24.28 -18.06 1.35
C PRO A 923 -24.41 -17.75 2.84
N SER A 924 -25.56 -17.21 3.25
CA SER A 924 -25.87 -17.06 4.68
C SER A 924 -26.04 -18.43 5.35
N LYS A 925 -26.32 -18.44 6.65
CA LYS A 925 -26.84 -19.67 7.28
C LYS A 925 -28.18 -20.06 6.62
N PRO A 926 -28.51 -21.36 6.52
CA PRO A 926 -29.87 -21.81 6.19
C PRO A 926 -30.90 -21.13 7.11
N GLU A 927 -32.03 -20.67 6.57
CA GLU A 927 -32.97 -19.86 7.34
C GLU A 927 -33.59 -20.65 8.51
N THR A 928 -34.01 -21.88 8.25
CA THR A 928 -34.43 -22.85 9.28
C THR A 928 -33.85 -24.23 9.00
N VAL A 929 -33.57 -24.97 10.08
CA VAL A 929 -33.27 -26.41 10.03
C VAL A 929 -34.09 -27.05 11.14
N THR A 930 -35.02 -27.94 10.79
CA THR A 930 -35.99 -28.51 11.75
C THR A 930 -36.02 -30.02 11.66
N ALA A 931 -36.17 -30.69 12.80
CA ALA A 931 -36.46 -32.12 12.82
C ALA A 931 -37.95 -32.35 12.49
N GLY A 932 -38.19 -33.18 11.49
CA GLY A 932 -39.50 -33.76 11.18
C GLY A 932 -39.64 -35.11 11.87
N ASP A 933 -39.95 -36.15 11.09
CA ASP A 933 -40.16 -37.50 11.64
C ASP A 933 -38.88 -38.07 12.26
N VAL A 934 -39.00 -38.53 13.50
CA VAL A 934 -37.96 -39.24 14.25
C VAL A 934 -38.36 -40.69 14.40
N THR A 935 -37.50 -41.61 13.97
CA THR A 935 -37.71 -43.05 14.10
C THR A 935 -36.79 -43.64 15.17
N HIS A 936 -36.70 -44.96 15.26
CA HIS A 936 -35.73 -45.63 16.15
C HIS A 936 -34.29 -45.61 15.61
N ASN A 937 -34.08 -45.31 14.33
CA ASN A 937 -32.76 -45.35 13.68
C ASN A 937 -32.50 -44.20 12.69
N SER A 938 -33.39 -43.21 12.62
CA SER A 938 -33.26 -42.05 11.73
C SER A 938 -33.97 -40.80 12.26
N VAL A 939 -33.54 -39.64 11.77
CA VAL A 939 -34.19 -38.33 11.93
C VAL A 939 -34.30 -37.67 10.56
N THR A 940 -35.51 -37.28 10.17
CA THR A 940 -35.74 -36.44 8.99
C THR A 940 -35.50 -34.98 9.34
N LEU A 941 -34.74 -34.27 8.51
CA LEU A 941 -34.42 -32.85 8.66
C LEU A 941 -34.98 -32.07 7.48
N LYS A 942 -35.72 -30.99 7.77
CA LYS A 942 -36.22 -30.04 6.76
C LYS A 942 -35.35 -28.78 6.77
N ILE A 943 -34.92 -28.34 5.60
CA ILE A 943 -33.91 -27.30 5.39
C ILE A 943 -34.51 -26.18 4.52
N SER A 944 -34.67 -24.98 5.07
CA SER A 944 -34.92 -23.78 4.25
C SER A 944 -33.60 -23.26 3.66
N PRO A 945 -33.57 -22.79 2.40
CA PRO A 945 -32.39 -22.16 1.84
C PRO A 945 -31.93 -20.92 2.62
N PRO A 946 -30.67 -20.46 2.45
CA PRO A 946 -30.22 -19.18 2.96
C PRO A 946 -30.84 -18.01 2.17
N ILE A 947 -30.93 -16.84 2.83
CA ILE A 947 -31.54 -15.62 2.28
C ILE A 947 -30.60 -14.93 1.26
N PHE A 948 -29.30 -15.18 1.37
CA PHE A 948 -28.24 -14.62 0.52
C PHE A 948 -27.39 -15.76 -0.08
N GLY A 949 -26.86 -15.54 -1.29
CA GLY A 949 -25.88 -16.40 -1.96
C GLY A 949 -26.41 -17.78 -2.40
N GLU A 950 -27.71 -17.94 -2.65
CA GLU A 950 -28.30 -19.25 -2.95
C GLU A 950 -27.84 -19.83 -4.30
N GLU A 951 -27.59 -18.98 -5.30
CA GLU A 951 -27.09 -19.37 -6.62
C GLU A 951 -25.66 -19.95 -6.57
N ASN A 952 -24.87 -19.60 -5.54
CA ASN A 952 -23.51 -20.08 -5.36
C ASN A 952 -23.44 -21.48 -4.68
N ILE A 953 -24.58 -22.03 -4.26
CA ILE A 953 -24.66 -23.32 -3.55
C ILE A 953 -24.63 -24.50 -4.51
N THR A 954 -23.70 -25.43 -4.28
CA THR A 954 -23.60 -26.72 -4.99
C THR A 954 -24.37 -27.84 -4.27
N CYS A 955 -24.35 -27.86 -2.94
CA CYS A 955 -24.95 -28.92 -2.12
C CYS A 955 -25.13 -28.46 -0.66
N TYR A 956 -25.81 -29.27 0.16
CA TYR A 956 -25.87 -29.10 1.61
C TYR A 956 -25.01 -30.13 2.34
N SER A 957 -24.39 -29.70 3.43
CA SER A 957 -23.55 -30.51 4.33
C SER A 957 -24.25 -30.62 5.68
N LEU A 958 -24.71 -31.82 6.01
CA LEU A 958 -25.37 -32.14 7.26
C LEU A 958 -24.38 -32.79 8.21
N GLU A 959 -24.35 -32.30 9.44
CA GLU A 959 -23.40 -32.70 10.47
C GLU A 959 -24.19 -33.05 11.74
N TYR A 960 -23.88 -34.18 12.38
CA TYR A 960 -24.55 -34.65 13.59
C TYR A 960 -23.59 -35.27 14.61
N CYS A 961 -23.86 -35.09 15.90
CA CYS A 961 -23.12 -35.71 17.02
C CYS A 961 -24.09 -36.20 18.10
N VAL A 962 -23.62 -37.06 19.01
CA VAL A 962 -24.38 -37.42 20.22
C VAL A 962 -24.45 -36.22 21.16
N SER A 963 -25.60 -36.03 21.81
CA SER A 963 -25.83 -34.95 22.77
C SER A 963 -24.86 -35.04 23.96
N GLY A 964 -23.86 -34.16 23.96
CA GLY A 964 -22.77 -34.15 24.95
C GLY A 964 -21.39 -34.62 24.42
N GLU A 965 -21.28 -34.98 23.14
CA GLU A 965 -20.03 -35.35 22.47
C GLU A 965 -19.64 -34.33 21.38
N ASP A 966 -18.35 -34.04 21.24
CA ASP A 966 -17.82 -33.06 20.28
C ASP A 966 -17.49 -33.64 18.89
N GLU A 967 -17.63 -34.96 18.68
CA GLU A 967 -17.34 -35.61 17.39
C GLU A 967 -18.55 -35.55 16.44
N TRP A 968 -18.44 -34.71 15.41
CA TRP A 968 -19.49 -34.53 14.39
C TRP A 968 -19.26 -35.45 13.18
N GLN A 969 -20.15 -36.43 13.00
CA GLN A 969 -20.28 -37.19 11.75
C GLN A 969 -20.93 -36.33 10.66
N LYS A 970 -20.68 -36.65 9.38
CA LYS A 970 -20.97 -35.78 8.24
C LYS A 970 -21.54 -36.53 7.04
N THR A 971 -22.61 -35.98 6.45
CA THR A 971 -23.25 -36.48 5.22
C THR A 971 -23.57 -35.29 4.29
N THR A 972 -23.41 -35.45 2.98
CA THR A 972 -23.72 -34.41 1.99
C THR A 972 -24.90 -34.79 1.10
N THR A 973 -25.76 -33.83 0.78
CA THR A 973 -26.93 -34.03 -0.09
C THR A 973 -27.04 -32.95 -1.18
N PRO A 974 -27.77 -33.23 -2.28
CA PRO A 974 -28.17 -32.20 -3.25
C PRO A 974 -29.00 -31.06 -2.63
N LYS A 975 -29.43 -30.09 -3.45
CA LYS A 975 -30.43 -29.06 -3.07
C LYS A 975 -31.83 -29.67 -2.83
N ALA A 976 -31.97 -30.48 -1.77
CA ALA A 976 -33.22 -31.08 -1.32
C ALA A 976 -33.78 -30.33 -0.11
N GLU A 977 -35.09 -30.06 -0.08
CA GLU A 977 -35.75 -29.41 1.06
C GLU A 977 -35.84 -30.32 2.29
N GLU A 978 -35.78 -31.65 2.12
CA GLU A 978 -35.86 -32.64 3.19
C GLU A 978 -34.81 -33.74 3.03
N VAL A 979 -34.19 -34.19 4.12
CA VAL A 979 -33.15 -35.23 4.16
C VAL A 979 -33.33 -36.16 5.36
N ILE A 980 -33.19 -37.47 5.16
CA ILE A 980 -33.19 -38.46 6.25
C ILE A 980 -31.75 -38.75 6.67
N VAL A 981 -31.39 -38.44 7.92
CA VAL A 981 -30.15 -38.93 8.54
C VAL A 981 -30.46 -40.28 9.17
N SER A 982 -29.79 -41.35 8.73
CA SER A 982 -30.05 -42.75 9.13
C SER A 982 -28.84 -43.41 9.78
N GLY A 983 -29.05 -44.53 10.46
CA GLY A 983 -27.99 -45.28 11.18
C GLY A 983 -27.82 -44.82 12.63
N LEU A 984 -28.75 -44.03 13.16
CA LEU A 984 -28.74 -43.54 14.53
C LEU A 984 -29.02 -44.68 15.53
N THR A 985 -28.45 -44.58 16.72
CA THR A 985 -28.70 -45.57 17.79
C THR A 985 -30.04 -45.31 18.51
N PRO A 986 -30.89 -46.33 18.72
CA PRO A 986 -32.18 -46.19 19.41
C PRO A 986 -32.03 -45.63 20.83
N ASN A 987 -32.96 -44.78 21.26
CA ASN A 987 -32.99 -44.14 22.59
C ASN A 987 -31.77 -43.24 22.91
N THR A 988 -30.91 -42.91 21.94
CA THR A 988 -29.84 -41.90 22.06
C THR A 988 -30.33 -40.52 21.62
N GLU A 989 -29.81 -39.47 22.24
CA GLU A 989 -30.04 -38.07 21.86
C GLU A 989 -28.93 -37.56 20.94
N TYR A 990 -29.31 -36.85 19.88
CA TYR A 990 -28.41 -36.33 18.86
C TYR A 990 -28.62 -34.83 18.64
N MET A 991 -27.53 -34.09 18.39
CA MET A 991 -27.57 -32.72 17.87
C MET A 991 -27.32 -32.74 16.36
N PHE A 992 -27.98 -31.82 15.62
CA PHE A 992 -27.93 -31.74 14.17
C PHE A 992 -27.67 -30.30 13.71
N ARG A 993 -26.86 -30.12 12.68
CA ARG A 993 -26.64 -28.83 12.00
C ARG A 993 -26.46 -28.99 10.49
N CYS A 994 -26.81 -27.97 9.72
CA CYS A 994 -26.70 -27.92 8.27
C CYS A 994 -25.84 -26.72 7.84
N ARG A 995 -24.99 -26.89 6.83
CA ARG A 995 -24.22 -25.83 6.16
C ARG A 995 -24.51 -25.86 4.66
N ALA A 996 -24.66 -24.69 4.05
CA ALA A 996 -24.55 -24.56 2.60
C ALA A 996 -23.11 -24.88 2.15
N VAL A 997 -22.93 -25.43 0.96
CA VAL A 997 -21.62 -25.70 0.35
C VAL A 997 -21.56 -25.02 -1.01
N THR A 998 -20.44 -24.35 -1.30
CA THR A 998 -20.16 -23.69 -2.59
C THR A 998 -18.94 -24.32 -3.26
N SER A 999 -18.63 -23.88 -4.48
CA SER A 999 -17.37 -24.21 -5.17
C SER A 999 -16.10 -23.70 -4.48
N ILE A 1000 -16.22 -22.75 -3.54
CA ILE A 1000 -15.10 -22.13 -2.82
C ILE A 1000 -14.96 -22.66 -1.39
N GLY A 1001 -16.08 -22.86 -0.68
CA GLY A 1001 -16.09 -23.21 0.74
C GLY A 1001 -17.50 -23.41 1.31
N VAL A 1002 -17.59 -23.67 2.62
CA VAL A 1002 -18.86 -23.91 3.33
C VAL A 1002 -19.41 -22.64 4.00
N GLY A 1003 -20.73 -22.52 4.07
CA GLY A 1003 -21.40 -21.46 4.81
C GLY A 1003 -21.42 -21.69 6.33
N PRO A 1004 -21.85 -20.68 7.10
CA PRO A 1004 -22.12 -20.82 8.54
C PRO A 1004 -23.26 -21.80 8.80
N ALA A 1005 -23.24 -22.47 9.95
CA ALA A 1005 -24.16 -23.55 10.26
C ALA A 1005 -25.52 -23.06 10.80
N GLY A 1006 -26.61 -23.57 10.22
CA GLY A 1006 -27.94 -23.57 10.85
C GLY A 1006 -28.08 -24.79 11.77
N VAL A 1007 -28.47 -24.58 13.02
CA VAL A 1007 -28.54 -25.63 14.06
C VAL A 1007 -30.00 -25.97 14.38
N VAL A 1008 -30.31 -27.25 14.53
CA VAL A 1008 -31.66 -27.71 14.93
C VAL A 1008 -31.93 -27.37 16.39
N SER A 1009 -33.16 -26.96 16.71
CA SER A 1009 -33.55 -26.54 18.05
C SER A 1009 -33.61 -27.71 19.05
N GLY A 1010 -32.50 -27.92 19.77
CA GLY A 1010 -32.39 -28.87 20.89
C GLY A 1010 -31.98 -30.29 20.48
N PRO A 1011 -31.68 -31.16 21.47
CA PRO A 1011 -31.34 -32.55 21.22
C PRO A 1011 -32.58 -33.33 20.74
N ASN A 1012 -32.40 -34.14 19.71
CA ASN A 1012 -33.46 -34.96 19.12
C ASN A 1012 -33.19 -36.43 19.45
N LYS A 1013 -34.19 -37.11 20.04
CA LYS A 1013 -34.03 -38.44 20.62
C LYS A 1013 -34.63 -39.53 19.75
N ALA A 1014 -33.80 -40.47 19.29
CA ALA A 1014 -34.25 -41.63 18.54
C ALA A 1014 -35.22 -42.50 19.38
N LEU A 1015 -36.28 -43.00 18.76
CA LEU A 1015 -37.34 -43.77 19.43
C LEU A 1015 -36.86 -45.17 19.90
N PRO A 1016 -37.59 -45.83 20.82
CA PRO A 1016 -37.39 -47.25 21.13
C PRO A 1016 -37.80 -48.13 19.95
N GLY A 1017 -36.98 -49.13 19.60
CA GLY A 1017 -37.21 -50.02 18.45
C GLY A 1017 -38.18 -51.18 18.72
N SER A 1018 -39.49 -50.91 18.82
CA SER A 1018 -40.51 -51.97 18.89
C SER A 1018 -41.88 -51.57 18.31
N SER A 1019 -42.64 -52.55 17.82
CA SER A 1019 -43.87 -52.37 17.03
C SER A 1019 -45.15 -52.18 17.87
N PRO A 1020 -46.15 -51.41 17.41
CA PRO A 1020 -47.33 -51.04 18.20
C PRO A 1020 -48.43 -52.11 18.27
N GLY A 1021 -49.01 -52.29 19.47
CA GLY A 1021 -50.21 -53.11 19.74
C GLY A 1021 -51.42 -52.27 20.17
N LYS A 1022 -52.65 -52.72 19.83
CA LYS A 1022 -53.90 -52.00 20.13
C LYS A 1022 -54.43 -52.20 21.58
N PRO A 1023 -55.34 -51.34 22.09
CA PRO A 1023 -55.44 -51.07 23.53
C PRO A 1023 -56.71 -51.58 24.26
N GLN A 1024 -56.57 -51.85 25.56
CA GLN A 1024 -57.58 -51.86 26.64
C GLN A 1024 -56.86 -51.64 28.00
N VAL A 1025 -57.50 -51.31 29.13
CA VAL A 1025 -58.35 -50.15 29.49
C VAL A 1025 -58.54 -50.18 31.03
N GLU A 1026 -58.20 -49.08 31.73
CA GLU A 1026 -58.53 -48.75 33.15
C GLU A 1026 -58.08 -49.74 34.27
N THR A 1027 -57.93 -49.38 35.56
CA THR A 1027 -58.54 -48.32 36.40
C THR A 1027 -57.57 -47.76 37.47
N ASN A 1028 -57.90 -46.57 38.02
CA ASN A 1028 -57.49 -46.01 39.33
C ASN A 1028 -55.97 -45.84 39.62
N THR A 1029 -55.45 -44.63 39.90
CA THR A 1029 -55.95 -43.72 40.95
C THR A 1029 -55.71 -42.22 40.65
N LEU A 1030 -56.77 -41.41 40.78
CA LEU A 1030 -56.68 -39.95 40.87
C LEU A 1030 -56.49 -39.51 42.32
N LYS A 1031 -55.35 -38.87 42.66
CA LYS A 1031 -55.29 -37.87 43.75
C LYS A 1031 -54.07 -36.92 43.80
N ASP A 1032 -52.87 -37.33 43.39
CA ASP A 1032 -51.63 -36.62 43.78
C ASP A 1032 -51.00 -35.65 42.76
N LYS A 1033 -51.63 -35.35 41.61
CA LYS A 1033 -51.04 -34.45 40.59
C LYS A 1033 -51.88 -33.26 40.11
N TYR A 1034 -52.99 -32.94 40.77
CA TYR A 1034 -53.75 -31.71 40.49
C TYR A 1034 -53.16 -30.46 41.19
N LYS A 1035 -51.88 -30.13 40.91
CA LYS A 1035 -51.24 -28.88 41.39
C LYS A 1035 -49.90 -28.42 40.73
N LYS A 1036 -49.68 -28.61 39.42
CA LYS A 1036 -48.58 -27.89 38.71
C LYS A 1036 -48.84 -27.43 37.26
N ASP A 1037 -50.09 -27.12 36.88
CA ASP A 1037 -50.40 -26.39 35.63
C ASP A 1037 -50.58 -24.89 35.89
N THR A 1038 -49.53 -24.24 36.39
CA THR A 1038 -49.40 -22.76 36.40
C THR A 1038 -47.93 -22.38 36.56
N ASN A 1039 -47.51 -21.29 35.90
CA ASN A 1039 -46.14 -20.77 35.85
C ASN A 1039 -45.06 -21.73 35.29
N GLU A 1040 -44.90 -21.70 33.97
CA GLU A 1040 -43.57 -21.65 33.33
C GLU A 1040 -43.63 -20.89 31.99
N LYS A 1041 -44.20 -19.69 32.04
CA LYS A 1041 -43.72 -18.58 31.18
C LYS A 1041 -42.67 -17.84 31.99
N SER A 1042 -41.50 -17.55 31.40
CA SER A 1042 -40.48 -16.69 32.00
C SER A 1042 -41.14 -15.41 32.49
N SER A 1043 -40.94 -15.07 33.77
CA SER A 1043 -41.51 -13.86 34.35
C SER A 1043 -40.92 -12.63 33.69
N ILE A 1044 -41.69 -11.54 33.66
CA ILE A 1044 -41.14 -10.22 33.30
C ILE A 1044 -40.01 -9.85 34.29
N GLN A 1045 -40.05 -10.34 35.53
CA GLN A 1045 -38.96 -10.18 36.49
C GLN A 1045 -37.68 -10.98 36.12
N ASP A 1046 -37.80 -12.11 35.41
CA ASP A 1046 -36.62 -12.90 34.96
C ASP A 1046 -35.93 -12.27 33.73
N LEU A 1047 -36.63 -11.36 33.04
CA LEU A 1047 -36.08 -10.52 31.98
C LEU A 1047 -35.51 -9.21 32.56
N ILE A 1048 -36.24 -8.54 33.46
CA ILE A 1048 -35.75 -7.36 34.19
C ILE A 1048 -34.44 -7.69 34.92
N LYS A 1049 -34.39 -8.80 35.67
CA LYS A 1049 -33.17 -9.23 36.38
C LYS A 1049 -32.00 -9.51 35.43
N ARG A 1050 -32.28 -9.93 34.19
CA ARG A 1050 -31.25 -10.19 33.17
C ARG A 1050 -30.69 -8.89 32.59
N GLU A 1051 -31.56 -7.90 32.32
CA GLU A 1051 -31.10 -6.55 31.95
C GLU A 1051 -30.41 -5.85 33.13
N GLU A 1052 -30.86 -6.00 34.37
CA GLU A 1052 -30.15 -5.51 35.56
C GLU A 1052 -28.74 -6.12 35.67
N GLU A 1053 -28.60 -7.42 35.43
CA GLU A 1053 -27.30 -8.10 35.38
C GLU A 1053 -26.44 -7.69 34.16
N GLU A 1054 -27.01 -7.16 33.08
CA GLU A 1054 -26.24 -6.57 31.97
C GLU A 1054 -25.90 -5.09 32.21
N ILE A 1055 -26.79 -4.31 32.82
CA ILE A 1055 -26.55 -2.93 33.26
C ILE A 1055 -25.42 -2.86 34.28
N VAL A 1056 -25.36 -3.80 35.24
CA VAL A 1056 -24.23 -3.91 36.18
C VAL A 1056 -22.92 -4.22 35.44
N ARG A 1057 -22.92 -5.14 34.47
CA ARG A 1057 -21.73 -5.44 33.64
C ARG A 1057 -21.30 -4.26 32.77
N LEU A 1058 -22.24 -3.47 32.26
CA LEU A 1058 -21.95 -2.22 31.55
C LEU A 1058 -21.40 -1.13 32.48
N GLN A 1059 -21.88 -1.06 33.73
CA GLN A 1059 -21.33 -0.15 34.74
C GLN A 1059 -19.88 -0.52 35.12
N ASP A 1060 -19.58 -1.80 35.37
CA ASP A 1060 -18.21 -2.26 35.62
C ASP A 1060 -17.28 -1.98 34.41
N TRP A 1061 -17.77 -2.16 33.18
CA TRP A 1061 -17.02 -1.83 31.97
C TRP A 1061 -16.76 -0.32 31.84
N ILE A 1062 -17.75 0.53 32.14
CA ILE A 1062 -17.57 1.99 32.17
C ILE A 1062 -16.58 2.40 33.26
N VAL A 1063 -16.64 1.78 34.45
CA VAL A 1063 -15.65 2.02 35.53
C VAL A 1063 -14.24 1.62 35.09
N SER A 1064 -14.08 0.49 34.39
CA SER A 1064 -12.79 0.07 33.83
C SER A 1064 -12.25 1.07 32.79
N LEU A 1065 -13.11 1.62 31.92
CA LEU A 1065 -12.74 2.68 30.98
C LEU A 1065 -12.39 4.00 31.68
N MET A 1066 -13.08 4.34 32.77
CA MET A 1066 -12.76 5.52 33.59
C MET A 1066 -11.42 5.36 34.31
N ASP A 1067 -11.08 4.16 34.78
CA ASP A 1067 -9.78 3.88 35.41
C ASP A 1067 -8.64 3.92 34.38
N GLN A 1068 -8.83 3.32 33.19
CA GLN A 1068 -7.89 3.48 32.06
C GLN A 1068 -7.71 4.95 31.67
N SER A 1069 -8.79 5.74 31.63
CA SER A 1069 -8.73 7.18 31.39
C SER A 1069 -7.95 7.92 32.48
N ALA A 1070 -8.15 7.57 33.75
CA ALA A 1070 -7.39 8.14 34.87
C ALA A 1070 -5.89 7.79 34.81
N GLN A 1071 -5.55 6.56 34.41
CA GLN A 1071 -4.16 6.13 34.17
C GLN A 1071 -3.53 6.93 33.02
N CYS A 1072 -4.23 7.09 31.90
CA CYS A 1072 -3.78 7.94 30.78
C CYS A 1072 -3.60 9.41 31.19
N ILE A 1073 -4.52 9.98 31.97
CA ILE A 1073 -4.41 11.36 32.48
C ILE A 1073 -3.23 11.50 33.44
N THR A 1074 -2.97 10.49 34.28
CA THR A 1074 -1.80 10.47 35.18
C THR A 1074 -0.51 10.48 34.36
N HIS A 1075 -0.41 9.64 33.34
CA HIS A 1075 0.76 9.58 32.46
C HIS A 1075 0.96 10.88 31.65
N LEU A 1076 -0.12 11.52 31.18
CA LEU A 1076 -0.06 12.85 30.56
C LEU A 1076 0.40 13.94 31.55
N GLN A 1077 0.10 13.81 32.84
CA GLN A 1077 0.57 14.72 33.89
C GLN A 1077 2.06 14.50 34.23
N GLU A 1078 2.60 13.28 34.08
CA GLU A 1078 4.05 13.02 34.20
C GLU A 1078 4.85 13.67 33.06
N ILE A 1079 4.25 13.82 31.88
CA ILE A 1079 4.87 14.39 30.67
C ILE A 1079 4.78 15.94 30.65
N ALA A 1080 3.77 16.53 31.30
CA ALA A 1080 3.49 17.96 31.22
C ALA A 1080 4.35 18.82 32.17
N LEU A 1081 5.35 19.54 31.62
CA LEU A 1081 6.22 20.48 32.35
C LEU A 1081 5.54 21.80 32.80
N LYS A 1082 4.39 21.72 33.48
CA LYS A 1082 3.80 22.79 34.34
C LYS A 1082 2.61 22.26 35.16
N PRO A 1083 2.55 22.48 36.48
CA PRO A 1083 1.42 22.04 37.31
C PRO A 1083 0.23 22.99 37.20
N ASN A 1084 -0.96 22.46 36.91
CA ASN A 1084 -2.22 23.19 37.06
C ASN A 1084 -2.61 23.28 38.55
N SER A 1085 -3.15 24.43 38.97
CA SER A 1085 -3.18 24.84 40.38
C SER A 1085 -4.49 24.58 41.13
N LEU A 1086 -5.29 23.58 40.73
CA LEU A 1086 -6.56 23.20 41.38
C LEU A 1086 -6.73 21.68 41.38
N THR A 1087 -7.08 21.11 42.52
CA THR A 1087 -7.39 19.69 42.66
C THR A 1087 -8.84 19.39 42.26
N THR A 1088 -9.14 18.14 41.87
CA THR A 1088 -10.48 17.73 41.43
C THR A 1088 -11.60 18.12 42.41
N PRO A 1089 -11.46 17.98 43.75
CA PRO A 1089 -12.49 18.41 44.69
C PRO A 1089 -12.73 19.93 44.72
N GLU A 1090 -11.70 20.75 44.46
CA GLU A 1090 -11.80 22.22 44.40
C GLU A 1090 -12.43 22.69 43.08
N TYR A 1091 -12.20 21.94 41.99
CA TYR A 1091 -12.90 22.13 40.72
C TYR A 1091 -14.39 21.75 40.84
N SER A 1092 -14.71 20.63 41.50
CA SER A 1092 -16.10 20.26 41.82
C SER A 1092 -16.81 21.29 42.70
N ASP A 1093 -16.09 21.93 43.65
CA ASP A 1093 -16.67 22.99 44.48
C ASP A 1093 -17.10 24.21 43.64
N LYS A 1094 -16.26 24.66 42.68
CA LYS A 1094 -16.64 25.74 41.76
C LYS A 1094 -17.84 25.38 40.88
N LEU A 1095 -17.92 24.13 40.40
CA LEU A 1095 -19.09 23.67 39.63
C LEU A 1095 -20.38 23.66 40.48
N ILE A 1096 -20.31 23.24 41.74
CA ILE A 1096 -21.44 23.27 42.66
C ILE A 1096 -21.86 24.72 42.98
N GLU A 1097 -20.92 25.65 43.05
CA GLU A 1097 -21.18 27.08 43.26
C GLU A 1097 -21.84 27.73 42.03
N VAL A 1098 -21.40 27.40 40.81
CA VAL A 1098 -22.05 27.79 39.55
C VAL A 1098 -23.47 27.24 39.47
N GLU A 1099 -23.68 25.94 39.69
CA GLU A 1099 -25.02 25.33 39.54
C GLU A 1099 -26.02 25.84 40.60
N LYS A 1100 -25.52 26.26 41.78
CA LYS A 1100 -26.31 26.97 42.82
C LYS A 1100 -26.61 28.43 42.44
N SER A 1101 -25.81 29.06 41.59
CA SER A 1101 -26.02 30.42 41.11
C SER A 1101 -26.98 30.52 39.91
N GLU A 1102 -27.01 29.50 39.04
CA GLU A 1102 -27.83 29.50 37.82
C GLU A 1102 -29.25 28.94 38.01
N ALA A 1103 -29.49 28.14 39.05
CA ALA A 1103 -30.82 27.74 39.54
C ALA A 1103 -31.82 27.19 38.48
N LYS A 1104 -31.32 26.47 37.47
CA LYS A 1104 -32.11 25.85 36.39
C LYS A 1104 -33.00 24.70 36.89
N GLU A 1105 -34.05 24.34 36.15
CA GLU A 1105 -34.86 23.15 36.50
C GLU A 1105 -33.98 21.88 36.55
N GLY A 1106 -34.13 21.10 37.62
CA GLY A 1106 -33.31 19.92 37.88
C GLY A 1106 -32.05 20.15 38.74
N TYR A 1107 -31.63 21.41 38.98
CA TYR A 1107 -30.33 21.73 39.62
C TYR A 1107 -30.06 21.00 40.95
N GLN A 1108 -31.08 20.74 41.78
CA GLN A 1108 -30.91 19.99 43.04
C GLN A 1108 -30.43 18.55 42.83
N SER A 1109 -30.87 17.87 41.76
CA SER A 1109 -30.41 16.50 41.43
C SER A 1109 -28.99 16.51 40.86
N GLN A 1110 -28.63 17.56 40.11
CA GLN A 1110 -27.25 17.76 39.62
C GLN A 1110 -26.30 18.09 40.79
N ILE A 1111 -26.71 18.94 41.73
CA ILE A 1111 -25.95 19.23 42.96
C ILE A 1111 -25.76 17.96 43.80
N GLN A 1112 -26.80 17.15 44.01
CA GLN A 1112 -26.63 15.86 44.71
C GLN A 1112 -25.64 14.94 43.99
N SER A 1113 -25.68 14.90 42.65
CA SER A 1113 -24.76 14.09 41.85
C SER A 1113 -23.31 14.60 41.94
N LEU A 1114 -23.11 15.92 41.90
CA LEU A 1114 -21.80 16.56 42.06
C LEU A 1114 -21.25 16.43 43.48
N GLU A 1115 -22.08 16.57 44.51
CA GLU A 1115 -21.69 16.37 45.92
C GLU A 1115 -21.35 14.90 46.20
N ALA A 1116 -22.08 13.94 45.61
CA ALA A 1116 -21.74 12.52 45.65
C ALA A 1116 -20.41 12.21 44.93
N MET A 1117 -20.20 12.78 43.74
CA MET A 1117 -18.96 12.65 42.96
C MET A 1117 -17.75 13.23 43.70
N LYS A 1118 -17.89 14.44 44.25
CA LYS A 1118 -16.91 15.11 45.10
C LYS A 1118 -16.54 14.28 46.33
N ASN A 1119 -17.53 13.66 46.98
CA ASN A 1119 -17.28 12.81 48.14
C ASN A 1119 -16.55 11.51 47.76
N ARG A 1120 -16.89 10.87 46.63
CA ARG A 1120 -16.11 9.74 46.08
C ARG A 1120 -14.66 10.13 45.77
N ALA A 1121 -14.45 11.26 45.08
CA ALA A 1121 -13.11 11.78 44.78
C ALA A 1121 -12.28 12.05 46.05
N LYS A 1122 -12.92 12.58 47.11
CA LYS A 1122 -12.27 12.76 48.43
C LYS A 1122 -11.88 11.44 49.08
N THR A 1123 -12.72 10.39 49.01
CA THR A 1123 -12.36 9.05 49.52
C THR A 1123 -11.17 8.47 48.75
N ILE A 1124 -11.20 8.50 47.41
CA ILE A 1124 -10.12 7.98 46.57
C ILE A 1124 -8.80 8.71 46.86
N SER A 1125 -8.81 10.05 47.01
CA SER A 1125 -7.63 10.85 47.38
C SER A 1125 -7.07 10.58 48.79
N LYS A 1126 -7.79 9.78 49.60
CA LYS A 1126 -7.45 9.38 50.96
C LYS A 1126 -7.07 7.90 51.08
N GLU A 1127 -7.32 7.11 50.04
CA GLU A 1127 -6.84 5.73 49.88
C GLU A 1127 -5.57 5.68 49.00
N ALA A 1128 -5.34 6.71 48.18
CA ALA A 1128 -4.10 6.95 47.44
C ALA A 1128 -3.00 7.67 48.27
N LYS A 1129 -2.99 7.48 49.60
CA LYS A 1129 -2.02 8.06 50.56
C LYS A 1129 -1.74 7.13 51.73
#